data_AF-A0A7X9R3T8-F1
#
_entry.id   AF-A0A7X9R3T8-F1
#
_cell.length_a   1.000
_cell.length_b   1.000
_cell.length_c   1.000
_cell.angle_alpha   90.00
_cell.angle_beta   90.00
_cell.angle_gamma   90.00
#
_symmetry.space_group_name_H-M   'P 1'
#
loop_
_entity.id
_entity.type
_entity.pdbx_description
1 polymer ?
#
loop_
_entity_poly.entity_id
_entity_poly.type
_entity_poly.pdbx_seq_one_letter_code
_entity_poly.pdbx_strand_id
1 'polypeptide(L)'
;MDAVQWLGIIILGLTLLDVFLTALNYDDAGFLTRAVTSWVWRVIRRVTRKMSRGRRPAVLRQVTGIQLIVTVGMWVGGTILGYAFIYVGMMREQDFLYNGGTDDAFGAIYFSTAQLSTVGTSQVVPDTDVSRIISVLETLTGVVLVFLILTFLLGVYGVISALRGLSAQFYNPGNSVGDPVASLKPYFPGGESRDLDSKLSSIADSFSSYTDGVRLHHSAYYFQSGRDTFSLPYSIRMLSGVVGALRWGLPRSHPVTVEPMLLPLTDQFLKFADYMHPLLGWTSTDVPETRSRGEFRRLIGEDIELHRTDGHRSAPPVESEDPWVARFARVNRKMGELVHLEPLTDLDEAYERYVEWLPFAYRAQQFTDAVGRDLDYQPVYAPGWADVPETTAPGTRKPATGGVRAFFANRFTLIDPGYIRLFGSLRVLIAAVVSVAVVAIGLELAGKAPMPTAIFGGMIAMFAGGVAAQSGARPGLAKFGGMLTLVPVVVAVGLITLVPRERLPSVLAVAALAFVGVLLSRFGPQGAGLGRVLFMTFYFSLLLRLSPDDFWLYALTGLVSVTASVLVQFIPLGHGHVGLVRSGVRAFENSVAHSIDPLVDTVSAARWDPDLRKRMHSGLDQLHHTASFLGGQLTKQDPALHFSAEQQNNLRIRLFDVELATVNLSAAARDATGSGMPIPVRARLAGELEQLQLHIRSYPDLPAWMGDSGDENDAIRPPDDVPDPIDWPLPAQRLHHAVRELRFAVDALHTARPEDLIGSPGDTDGAGSTSAVGAGSAAGEQESSSAPSGGRAPAGTNAGPIRRAVQAALATGLALWIGGSVSETYQYWAALPAFFVLGETDGETFLKGMQRIVGTVAGAAIGFGFAIVVGTDTPVVLPLLALCILASTYFRPVSSVLSALWITAFVALLYDLLGRLDTETIELRVVETVIGAGLALVVAAVVLPTRTRTRLSSDTSQLVRTVQDVTGICLAHLRSGSTGTLDRQELARRELALTTLVQKVEATAVPLRRSSGALDVRGIEGRLTALWALLFYTRHLVSATERLSADENVLTDSQWGAIQDIGEDNFEALLKALAGETPSAVQEDMQATDEYDIPHDSTLSRVLQSLERIDQTVTFMVEEVLPSEGRLSRFTSSFRRV
;
A
#
# COMPACT_ATOMS: atom_id res chain seq x y z
N MET A 1 46.43 22.44 -23.87
CA MET A 1 45.04 22.40 -23.33
C MET A 1 44.54 20.98 -23.34
N ASP A 2 44.49 20.38 -22.16
CA ASP A 2 44.02 19.01 -21.96
C ASP A 2 42.50 18.89 -22.09
N ALA A 3 42.01 17.68 -22.38
CA ALA A 3 40.57 17.38 -22.47
C ALA A 3 39.78 17.79 -21.21
N VAL A 4 40.45 17.78 -20.04
CA VAL A 4 39.87 18.18 -18.75
C VAL A 4 39.61 19.69 -18.70
N GLN A 5 40.48 20.52 -19.27
CA GLN A 5 40.29 21.98 -19.30
C GLN A 5 39.13 22.36 -20.23
N TRP A 6 39.01 21.69 -21.39
CA TRP A 6 37.86 21.88 -22.29
C TRP A 6 36.54 21.49 -21.63
N LEU A 7 36.53 20.40 -20.88
CA LEU A 7 35.36 20.00 -20.09
C LEU A 7 34.98 21.09 -19.07
N GLY A 8 35.96 21.66 -18.36
CA GLY A 8 35.75 22.76 -17.43
C GLY A 8 35.15 24.01 -18.09
N ILE A 9 35.68 24.43 -19.24
CA ILE A 9 35.16 25.59 -20.00
C ILE A 9 33.72 25.35 -20.46
N ILE A 10 33.40 24.14 -20.93
CA ILE A 10 32.04 23.78 -21.36
C ILE A 10 31.07 23.83 -20.17
N ILE A 11 31.44 23.22 -19.04
CA ILE A 11 30.63 23.23 -17.82
C ILE A 11 30.39 24.66 -17.34
N LEU A 12 31.43 25.48 -17.29
CA LEU A 12 31.34 26.89 -16.88
C LEU A 12 30.44 27.68 -17.82
N GLY A 13 30.66 27.58 -19.14
CA GLY A 13 29.88 28.28 -20.15
C GLY A 13 28.40 27.91 -20.13
N LEU A 14 28.08 26.62 -20.01
CA LEU A 14 26.71 26.14 -19.86
C LEU A 14 26.06 26.65 -18.57
N THR A 15 26.79 26.64 -17.46
CA THR A 15 26.28 27.11 -16.16
C THR A 15 25.98 28.62 -16.22
N LEU A 16 26.91 29.43 -16.71
CA LEU A 16 26.72 30.88 -16.81
C LEU A 16 25.61 31.27 -17.80
N LEU A 17 25.48 30.53 -18.92
CA LEU A 17 24.38 30.73 -19.86
C LEU A 17 23.02 30.41 -19.20
N ASP A 18 22.94 29.32 -18.44
CA ASP A 18 21.71 28.96 -17.72
C ASP A 18 21.33 30.01 -16.66
N VAL A 19 22.31 30.52 -15.90
CA VAL A 19 22.11 31.63 -14.93
C VAL A 19 21.57 32.86 -15.66
N PHE A 20 22.19 33.24 -16.78
CA PHE A 20 21.78 34.40 -17.56
C PHE A 20 20.35 34.25 -18.08
N LEU A 21 20.02 33.10 -18.68
CA LEU A 21 18.68 32.83 -19.19
C LEU A 21 17.65 32.86 -18.06
N THR A 22 17.93 32.21 -16.94
CA THR A 22 16.97 32.13 -15.82
C THR A 22 16.76 33.45 -15.08
N ALA A 23 17.82 34.25 -14.92
CA ALA A 23 17.76 35.48 -14.11
C ALA A 23 17.35 36.73 -14.92
N LEU A 24 17.63 36.76 -16.23
CA LEU A 24 17.48 37.98 -17.04
C LEU A 24 16.61 37.81 -18.28
N ASN A 25 16.37 36.58 -18.78
CA ASN A 25 15.54 36.38 -19.96
C ASN A 25 14.05 36.36 -19.60
N TYR A 26 13.22 36.98 -20.44
CA TYR A 26 11.79 37.12 -20.16
C TYR A 26 10.98 35.85 -20.49
N ASP A 27 11.40 35.09 -21.52
CA ASP A 27 10.62 33.99 -22.09
C ASP A 27 11.20 32.58 -21.84
N ASP A 28 12.39 32.48 -21.22
CA ASP A 28 13.09 31.19 -21.07
C ASP A 28 13.50 30.91 -19.62
N ALA A 29 13.18 29.71 -19.13
CA ALA A 29 13.39 29.31 -17.74
C ALA A 29 14.77 28.67 -17.47
N GLY A 30 15.70 28.79 -18.43
CA GLY A 30 16.98 28.09 -18.44
C GLY A 30 16.83 26.60 -18.75
N PHE A 31 17.80 26.01 -19.44
CA PHE A 31 17.73 24.60 -19.84
C PHE A 31 18.04 23.65 -18.67
N LEU A 32 19.00 24.01 -17.81
CA LEU A 32 19.35 23.25 -16.61
C LEU A 32 18.37 23.55 -15.48
N THR A 33 18.06 24.82 -15.24
CA THR A 33 17.14 25.20 -14.16
C THR A 33 15.74 24.60 -14.35
N ARG A 34 15.20 24.59 -15.57
CA ARG A 34 13.92 23.92 -15.87
C ARG A 34 13.97 22.41 -15.64
N ALA A 35 15.06 21.76 -16.05
CA ALA A 35 15.23 20.32 -15.85
C ALA A 35 15.32 19.97 -14.35
N VAL A 36 16.07 20.75 -13.58
CA VAL A 36 16.26 20.55 -12.14
C VAL A 36 15.00 20.85 -11.35
N THR A 37 14.31 21.97 -11.61
CA THR A 37 13.07 22.32 -10.90
C THR A 37 11.96 21.27 -11.13
N SER A 38 11.79 20.80 -12.36
CA SER A 38 10.84 19.72 -12.69
C SER A 38 11.26 18.36 -12.09
N TRP A 39 12.56 18.08 -12.00
CA TRP A 39 13.07 16.88 -11.32
C TRP A 39 12.83 16.95 -9.81
N VAL A 40 13.18 18.06 -9.15
CA VAL A 40 12.91 18.31 -7.74
C VAL A 40 11.42 18.20 -7.44
N TRP A 41 10.56 18.79 -8.29
CA TRP A 41 9.11 18.67 -8.14
C TRP A 41 8.65 17.21 -8.22
N ARG A 42 9.09 16.45 -9.24
CA ARG A 42 8.76 15.02 -9.38
C ARG A 42 9.23 14.18 -8.18
N VAL A 43 10.42 14.46 -7.66
CA VAL A 43 10.97 13.77 -6.48
C VAL A 43 10.14 14.10 -5.23
N ILE A 44 9.92 15.39 -4.95
CA ILE A 44 9.13 15.82 -3.79
C ILE A 44 7.71 15.26 -3.89
N ARG A 45 7.04 15.37 -5.05
CA ARG A 45 5.71 14.82 -5.29
C ARG A 45 5.66 13.31 -5.07
N ARG A 46 6.66 12.55 -5.54
CA ARG A 46 6.74 11.10 -5.31
C ARG A 46 6.94 10.75 -3.84
N VAL A 47 7.66 11.58 -3.09
CA VAL A 47 7.86 11.41 -1.63
C VAL A 47 6.59 11.79 -0.87
N THR A 48 6.01 12.95 -1.14
CA THR A 48 4.83 13.46 -0.42
C THR A 48 3.59 12.62 -0.67
N ARG A 49 3.43 12.01 -1.85
CA ARG A 49 2.37 11.01 -2.13
C ARG A 49 2.42 9.77 -1.22
N LYS A 50 3.59 9.46 -0.62
CA LYS A 50 3.75 8.36 0.34
C LYS A 50 3.58 8.80 1.80
N MET A 51 3.47 10.10 2.06
CA MET A 51 3.34 10.65 3.40
C MET A 51 1.88 10.75 3.82
N SER A 52 1.62 10.76 5.14
CA SER A 52 0.30 11.01 5.67
C SER A 52 -0.16 12.44 5.39
N ARG A 53 -1.49 12.61 5.22
CA ARG A 53 -2.14 13.88 4.88
C ARG A 53 -1.77 15.03 5.83
N GLY A 54 -1.59 14.76 7.13
CA GLY A 54 -1.22 15.80 8.10
C GLY A 54 0.19 16.39 7.92
N ARG A 55 1.16 15.61 7.41
CA ARG A 55 2.56 16.09 7.23
C ARG A 55 2.83 16.61 5.83
N ARG A 56 2.04 16.18 4.85
CA ARG A 56 2.22 16.50 3.44
C ARG A 56 2.18 18.00 3.14
N PRO A 57 1.20 18.80 3.61
CA PRO A 57 1.21 20.25 3.41
C PRO A 57 2.44 20.93 3.99
N ALA A 58 2.95 20.46 5.14
CA ALA A 58 4.15 21.02 5.75
C ALA A 58 5.39 20.83 4.86
N VAL A 59 5.51 19.68 4.19
CA VAL A 59 6.62 19.41 3.25
C VAL A 59 6.40 20.15 1.93
N LEU A 60 5.18 20.17 1.40
CA LEU A 60 4.87 20.86 0.15
C LEU A 60 5.09 22.38 0.25
N ARG A 61 4.86 22.98 1.43
CA ARG A 61 5.20 24.38 1.71
C ARG A 61 6.68 24.71 1.56
N GLN A 62 7.56 23.71 1.65
CA GLN A 62 9.01 23.89 1.51
C GLN A 62 9.49 23.73 0.06
N VAL A 63 8.62 23.34 -0.89
CA VAL A 63 9.00 23.05 -2.28
C VAL A 63 9.74 24.22 -2.91
N THR A 64 9.20 25.43 -2.82
CA THR A 64 9.85 26.62 -3.39
C THR A 64 11.20 26.89 -2.72
N GLY A 65 11.28 26.81 -1.39
CA GLY A 65 12.54 27.00 -0.67
C GLY A 65 13.61 25.98 -1.08
N ILE A 66 13.24 24.70 -1.21
CA ILE A 66 14.13 23.63 -1.67
C ILE A 66 14.55 23.87 -3.13
N GLN A 67 13.61 24.24 -4.01
CA GLN A 67 13.93 24.54 -5.42
C GLN A 67 14.93 25.71 -5.53
N LEU A 68 14.74 26.77 -4.74
CA LEU A 68 15.67 27.90 -4.72
C LEU A 68 17.07 27.47 -4.24
N ILE A 69 17.15 26.74 -3.13
CA ILE A 69 18.43 26.24 -2.59
C ILE A 69 19.14 25.33 -3.59
N VAL A 70 18.41 24.40 -4.21
CA VAL A 70 18.99 23.45 -5.19
C VAL A 70 19.45 24.19 -6.45
N THR A 71 18.68 25.16 -6.94
CA THR A 71 19.05 25.95 -8.14
C THR A 71 20.29 26.79 -7.86
N VAL A 72 20.33 27.52 -6.74
CA VAL A 72 21.50 28.32 -6.34
C VAL A 72 22.72 27.43 -6.10
N GLY A 73 22.55 26.30 -5.40
CA GLY A 73 23.61 25.33 -5.16
C GLY A 73 24.14 24.72 -6.46
N MET A 74 23.27 24.49 -7.45
CA MET A 74 23.66 24.06 -8.78
C MET A 74 24.51 25.11 -9.49
N TRP A 75 24.12 26.38 -9.47
CA TRP A 75 24.89 27.45 -10.12
C TRP A 75 26.25 27.66 -9.47
N VAL A 76 26.30 27.71 -8.13
CA VAL A 76 27.54 27.82 -7.37
C VAL A 76 28.42 26.60 -7.63
N GLY A 77 27.88 25.38 -7.50
CA GLY A 77 28.61 24.14 -7.73
C GLY A 77 29.10 23.98 -9.17
N GLY A 78 28.28 24.32 -10.16
CA GLY A 78 28.66 24.28 -11.57
C GLY A 78 29.77 25.28 -11.91
N THR A 79 29.74 26.46 -11.29
CA THR A 79 30.81 27.48 -11.42
C THR A 79 32.11 26.98 -10.77
N ILE A 80 32.04 26.46 -9.54
CA ILE A 80 33.21 25.89 -8.83
C ILE A 80 33.80 24.73 -9.64
N LEU A 81 32.97 23.79 -10.09
CA LEU A 81 33.46 22.62 -10.86
C LEU A 81 34.03 23.04 -12.21
N GLY A 82 33.43 24.02 -12.88
CA GLY A 82 33.92 24.57 -14.14
C GLY A 82 35.34 25.13 -13.99
N TYR A 83 35.56 26.01 -13.02
CA TYR A 83 36.89 26.56 -12.72
C TYR A 83 37.86 25.52 -12.15
N ALA A 84 37.41 24.65 -11.25
CA ALA A 84 38.24 23.57 -10.71
C ALA A 84 38.80 22.64 -11.80
N PHE A 85 38.00 22.25 -12.80
CA PHE A 85 38.50 21.43 -13.91
C PHE A 85 39.50 22.17 -14.80
N ILE A 86 39.34 23.49 -14.96
CA ILE A 86 40.36 24.32 -15.63
C ILE A 86 41.66 24.28 -14.82
N TYR A 87 41.59 24.48 -13.50
CA TYR A 87 42.76 24.45 -12.62
C TYR A 87 43.43 23.08 -12.53
N VAL A 88 42.69 21.96 -12.50
CA VAL A 88 43.29 20.61 -12.51
C VAL A 88 44.22 20.42 -13.70
N GLY A 89 43.85 20.93 -14.87
CA GLY A 89 44.73 20.88 -16.04
C GLY A 89 45.99 21.74 -15.87
N MET A 90 45.85 22.96 -15.32
CA MET A 90 46.96 23.90 -15.13
C MET A 90 47.91 23.49 -14.00
N MET A 91 47.38 22.88 -12.94
CA MET A 91 48.16 22.34 -11.82
C MET A 91 49.12 21.22 -12.26
N ARG A 92 48.74 20.43 -13.27
CA ARG A 92 49.62 19.42 -13.88
C ARG A 92 50.77 20.02 -14.68
N GLU A 93 50.60 21.25 -15.19
CA GLU A 93 51.59 21.99 -15.98
C GLU A 93 52.56 22.82 -15.10
N GLN A 94 52.52 22.66 -13.77
CA GLN A 94 53.31 23.43 -12.78
C GLN A 94 52.99 24.93 -12.69
N ASP A 95 51.78 25.35 -13.10
CA ASP A 95 51.35 26.76 -13.07
C ASP A 95 51.05 27.33 -11.66
N PHE A 96 51.22 26.54 -10.59
CA PHE A 96 50.84 26.85 -9.22
C PHE A 96 51.96 26.53 -8.20
N LEU A 97 52.07 27.39 -7.18
CA LEU A 97 52.93 27.19 -6.01
C LEU A 97 52.13 26.62 -4.84
N TYR A 98 52.65 25.58 -4.19
CA TYR A 98 52.01 24.87 -3.09
C TYR A 98 52.73 25.10 -1.76
N ASN A 99 52.02 25.63 -0.77
CA ASN A 99 52.50 25.84 0.60
C ASN A 99 51.60 25.05 1.57
N GLY A 100 51.66 23.72 1.48
CA GLY A 100 50.89 22.78 2.32
C GLY A 100 49.58 22.25 1.71
N GLY A 101 49.25 22.62 0.46
CA GLY A 101 48.10 22.09 -0.29
C GLY A 101 48.46 20.90 -1.19
N THR A 102 47.44 20.16 -1.66
CA THR A 102 47.57 19.04 -2.61
C THR A 102 47.40 19.52 -4.06
N ASP A 103 48.07 18.85 -5.01
CA ASP A 103 48.02 19.09 -6.45
C ASP A 103 46.95 18.24 -7.17
N ASP A 104 46.00 17.71 -6.40
CA ASP A 104 44.95 16.82 -6.86
C ASP A 104 43.63 17.54 -7.15
N ALA A 105 42.62 16.78 -7.62
CA ALA A 105 41.30 17.33 -7.90
C ALA A 105 40.64 18.01 -6.69
N PHE A 106 40.97 17.54 -5.47
CA PHE A 106 40.48 18.15 -4.24
C PHE A 106 41.12 19.53 -4.01
N GLY A 107 42.43 19.66 -4.22
CA GLY A 107 43.14 20.94 -4.15
C GLY A 107 42.59 21.99 -5.12
N ALA A 108 42.26 21.60 -6.35
CA ALA A 108 41.65 22.48 -7.34
C ALA A 108 40.22 22.94 -6.96
N ILE A 109 39.39 22.03 -6.43
CA ILE A 109 38.05 22.37 -5.93
C ILE A 109 38.16 23.32 -4.72
N TYR A 110 39.09 23.06 -3.81
CA TYR A 110 39.34 23.90 -2.65
C TYR A 110 39.76 25.33 -3.07
N PHE A 111 40.71 25.44 -4.00
CA PHE A 111 41.17 26.73 -4.52
C PHE A 111 40.04 27.51 -5.19
N SER A 112 39.30 26.88 -6.11
CA SER A 112 38.15 27.50 -6.77
C SER A 112 37.06 27.95 -5.78
N THR A 113 36.73 27.11 -4.79
CA THR A 113 35.76 27.46 -3.74
C THR A 113 36.18 28.70 -2.95
N ALA A 114 37.47 28.79 -2.60
CA ALA A 114 38.01 29.93 -1.89
C ALA A 114 38.07 31.21 -2.73
N GLN A 115 38.36 31.08 -4.03
CA GLN A 115 38.42 32.20 -4.97
C GLN A 115 37.02 32.75 -5.29
N LEU A 116 36.04 31.87 -5.48
CA LEU A 116 34.64 32.23 -5.71
C LEU A 116 34.00 32.87 -4.47
N SER A 117 34.38 32.41 -3.26
CA SER A 117 33.92 33.01 -1.99
C SER A 117 34.63 34.31 -1.62
N THR A 118 35.55 34.80 -2.46
CA THR A 118 36.37 36.02 -2.26
C THR A 118 37.31 36.00 -1.05
N VAL A 119 37.39 34.87 -0.34
CA VAL A 119 38.28 34.67 0.82
C VAL A 119 39.72 34.46 0.38
N GLY A 120 39.94 33.79 -0.76
CA GLY A 120 41.25 33.37 -1.25
C GLY A 120 41.90 32.28 -0.38
N THR A 121 43.05 31.74 -0.84
CA THR A 121 43.86 30.79 -0.04
C THR A 121 45.33 31.18 -0.07
N SER A 122 46.04 30.89 1.02
CA SER A 122 47.51 31.01 1.09
C SER A 122 48.25 29.70 0.76
N GLN A 123 47.53 28.58 0.67
CA GLN A 123 48.11 27.24 0.48
C GLN A 123 48.40 26.93 -0.98
N VAL A 124 47.65 27.52 -1.92
CA VAL A 124 47.81 27.34 -3.36
C VAL A 124 47.77 28.72 -4.01
N VAL A 125 48.84 29.10 -4.72
CA VAL A 125 48.98 30.43 -5.32
C VAL A 125 49.33 30.31 -6.80
N PRO A 126 48.64 31.02 -7.71
CA PRO A 126 48.94 31.01 -9.14
C PRO A 126 50.31 31.66 -9.44
N ASP A 127 51.18 30.92 -10.14
CA ASP A 127 52.54 31.36 -10.48
C ASP A 127 52.57 32.16 -11.80
N THR A 128 51.81 31.71 -12.80
CA THR A 128 51.80 32.29 -14.15
C THR A 128 50.78 33.44 -14.33
N ASP A 129 51.04 34.33 -15.29
CA ASP A 129 50.14 35.46 -15.59
C ASP A 129 48.74 34.97 -16.03
N VAL A 130 48.67 33.85 -16.75
CA VAL A 130 47.41 33.27 -17.23
C VAL A 130 46.57 32.73 -16.06
N SER A 131 47.17 31.98 -15.13
CA SER A 131 46.44 31.43 -13.97
C SER A 131 45.98 32.55 -13.01
N ARG A 132 46.76 33.64 -12.89
CA ARG A 132 46.35 34.86 -12.16
C ARG A 132 45.17 35.58 -12.79
N ILE A 133 45.15 35.71 -14.13
CA ILE A 133 44.02 36.32 -14.83
C ILE A 133 42.75 35.48 -14.64
N ILE A 134 42.85 34.16 -14.77
CA ILE A 134 41.72 33.24 -14.58
C ILE A 134 41.19 33.33 -13.14
N SER A 135 42.06 33.41 -12.13
CA SER A 135 41.63 33.55 -10.73
C SER A 135 40.93 34.89 -10.46
N VAL A 136 41.38 35.98 -11.09
CA VAL A 136 40.69 37.28 -11.00
C VAL A 136 39.33 37.22 -11.69
N LEU A 137 39.24 36.60 -12.86
CA LEU A 137 37.98 36.41 -13.58
C LEU A 137 36.99 35.56 -12.78
N GLU A 138 37.45 34.54 -12.07
CA GLU A 138 36.61 33.74 -11.17
C GLU A 138 36.01 34.57 -10.04
N THR A 139 36.83 35.42 -9.38
CA THR A 139 36.32 36.32 -8.33
C THR A 139 35.28 37.30 -8.87
N LEU A 140 35.53 37.90 -10.05
CA LEU A 140 34.55 38.78 -10.71
C LEU A 140 33.26 38.03 -11.07
N THR A 141 33.40 36.80 -11.57
CA THR A 141 32.26 35.92 -11.88
C THR A 141 31.45 35.63 -10.62
N GLY A 142 32.10 35.39 -9.47
CA GLY A 142 31.43 35.20 -8.18
C GLY A 142 30.59 36.39 -7.75
N VAL A 143 31.10 37.62 -7.91
CA VAL A 143 30.35 38.84 -7.58
C VAL A 143 29.11 39.01 -8.48
N VAL A 144 29.27 38.82 -9.79
CA VAL A 144 28.16 38.88 -10.76
C VAL A 144 27.12 37.78 -10.47
N LEU A 145 27.58 36.58 -10.14
CA LEU A 145 26.73 35.44 -9.81
C LEU A 145 25.86 35.74 -8.59
N VAL A 146 26.42 36.33 -7.52
CA VAL A 146 25.66 36.73 -6.33
C VAL A 146 24.57 37.75 -6.69
N PHE A 147 24.86 38.73 -7.54
CA PHE A 147 23.87 39.71 -7.99
C PHE A 147 22.74 39.04 -8.78
N LEU A 148 23.06 38.14 -9.71
CA LEU A 148 22.06 37.41 -10.50
C LEU A 148 21.21 36.47 -9.63
N ILE A 149 21.81 35.82 -8.64
CA ILE A 149 21.09 35.03 -7.63
C ILE A 149 20.09 35.93 -6.87
N LEU A 150 20.52 37.11 -6.43
CA LEU A 150 19.63 38.04 -5.71
C LEU A 150 18.47 38.51 -6.59
N THR A 151 18.74 38.89 -7.84
CA THR A 151 17.70 39.28 -8.81
C THR A 151 16.68 38.16 -9.02
N PHE A 152 17.14 36.92 -9.21
CA PHE A 152 16.27 35.75 -9.33
C PHE A 152 15.41 35.52 -8.08
N LEU A 153 16.01 35.58 -6.88
CA LEU A 153 15.28 35.40 -5.62
C LEU A 153 14.17 36.45 -5.46
N LEU A 154 14.48 37.72 -5.68
CA LEU A 154 13.52 38.83 -5.59
C LEU A 154 12.39 38.66 -6.61
N GLY A 155 12.72 38.24 -7.83
CA GLY A 155 11.76 37.94 -8.89
C GLY A 155 10.74 36.87 -8.47
N VAL A 156 11.21 35.73 -7.94
CA VAL A 156 10.35 34.65 -7.45
C VAL A 156 9.42 35.12 -6.34
N TYR A 157 9.90 35.91 -5.37
CA TYR A 157 9.05 36.48 -4.33
C TYR A 157 8.03 37.49 -4.87
N GLY A 158 8.38 38.24 -5.92
CA GLY A 158 7.46 39.11 -6.64
C GLY A 158 6.25 38.36 -7.18
N VAL A 159 6.47 37.21 -7.83
CA VAL A 159 5.38 36.36 -8.36
C VAL A 159 4.47 35.82 -7.26
N ILE A 160 5.06 35.38 -6.13
CA ILE A 160 4.30 34.87 -4.98
C ILE A 160 3.45 35.98 -4.37
N SER A 161 3.97 37.21 -4.32
CA SER A 161 3.23 38.39 -3.86
C SER A 161 2.06 38.72 -4.80
N ALA A 162 2.27 38.66 -6.12
CA ALA A 162 1.22 38.85 -7.12
C ALA A 162 0.10 37.81 -6.97
N LEU A 163 0.45 36.53 -6.76
CA LEU A 163 -0.54 35.47 -6.49
C LEU A 163 -1.36 35.77 -5.23
N ARG A 164 -0.70 36.25 -4.16
CA ARG A 164 -1.38 36.63 -2.90
C ARG A 164 -2.35 37.79 -3.13
N GLY A 165 -1.94 38.79 -3.90
CA GLY A 165 -2.79 39.92 -4.30
C GLY A 165 -4.04 39.45 -5.05
N LEU A 166 -3.87 38.59 -6.05
CA LEU A 166 -4.97 38.00 -6.81
C LEU A 166 -5.91 37.18 -5.91
N SER A 167 -5.37 36.28 -5.07
CA SER A 167 -6.18 35.47 -4.16
C SER A 167 -6.99 36.32 -3.17
N ALA A 168 -6.42 37.42 -2.68
CA ALA A 168 -7.09 38.33 -1.76
C ALA A 168 -8.31 39.04 -2.39
N GLN A 169 -8.38 39.15 -3.73
CA GLN A 169 -9.54 39.73 -4.41
C GLN A 169 -10.84 38.96 -4.18
N PHE A 170 -10.76 37.66 -3.84
CA PHE A 170 -11.93 36.78 -3.75
C PHE A 170 -12.31 36.42 -2.32
N TYR A 171 -11.58 36.92 -1.32
CA TYR A 171 -11.83 36.59 0.08
C TYR A 171 -13.04 37.37 0.63
N ASN A 172 -14.05 36.64 1.12
CA ASN A 172 -15.22 37.20 1.81
C ASN A 172 -15.37 36.51 3.18
N PRO A 173 -15.41 37.24 4.32
CA PRO A 173 -15.70 36.65 5.62
C PRO A 173 -17.16 36.12 5.66
N GLY A 174 -17.36 34.79 5.75
CA GLY A 174 -18.69 34.18 5.91
C GLY A 174 -18.81 32.74 5.38
N ASN A 175 -20.04 32.17 5.42
CA ASN A 175 -20.40 30.76 5.13
C ASN A 175 -20.11 30.26 3.69
N SER A 176 -19.39 31.02 2.86
CA SER A 176 -19.24 30.78 1.41
C SER A 176 -17.81 30.96 0.91
N VAL A 177 -16.82 30.58 1.72
CA VAL A 177 -15.40 30.60 1.31
C VAL A 177 -15.21 29.71 0.09
N GLY A 178 -14.95 30.33 -1.07
CA GLY A 178 -14.76 29.61 -2.33
C GLY A 178 -16.01 29.44 -3.19
N ASP A 179 -17.09 30.20 -2.93
CA ASP A 179 -18.18 30.40 -3.87
C ASP A 179 -17.96 31.70 -4.68
N PRO A 180 -17.73 31.61 -6.01
CA PRO A 180 -17.50 32.79 -6.85
C PRO A 180 -18.62 33.82 -6.79
N VAL A 181 -19.89 33.40 -6.78
CA VAL A 181 -21.03 34.34 -6.78
C VAL A 181 -21.15 35.05 -5.43
N ALA A 182 -20.89 34.35 -4.33
CA ALA A 182 -20.92 34.95 -3.01
C ALA A 182 -19.81 36.00 -2.79
N SER A 183 -18.68 35.89 -3.52
CA SER A 183 -17.62 36.90 -3.52
C SER A 183 -18.05 38.24 -4.14
N LEU A 184 -19.09 38.23 -4.98
CA LEU A 184 -19.64 39.42 -5.62
C LEU A 184 -20.62 40.18 -4.72
N LYS A 185 -21.17 39.55 -3.68
CA LYS A 185 -22.20 40.12 -2.80
C LYS A 185 -21.92 41.56 -2.31
N PRO A 186 -20.69 41.93 -1.90
CA PRO A 186 -20.40 43.30 -1.48
C PRO A 186 -20.59 44.37 -2.57
N TYR A 187 -20.53 43.98 -3.84
CA TYR A 187 -20.62 44.86 -5.01
C TYR A 187 -22.06 44.97 -5.57
N PHE A 188 -23.03 44.31 -4.94
CA PHE A 188 -24.45 44.36 -5.29
C PHE A 188 -25.34 44.79 -4.11
N PRO A 189 -25.10 45.97 -3.49
CA PRO A 189 -25.94 46.45 -2.41
C PRO A 189 -27.36 46.75 -2.94
N GLY A 190 -28.36 46.01 -2.44
CA GLY A 190 -29.76 46.19 -2.86
C GLY A 190 -30.04 45.74 -4.30
N GLY A 191 -29.20 44.88 -4.87
CA GLY A 191 -29.36 44.32 -6.22
C GLY A 191 -28.76 45.16 -7.35
N GLU A 192 -28.27 46.37 -7.07
CA GLU A 192 -27.60 47.24 -8.05
C GLU A 192 -26.08 47.09 -7.98
N SER A 193 -25.42 47.05 -9.15
CA SER A 193 -23.95 47.00 -9.22
C SER A 193 -23.32 48.31 -8.78
N ARG A 194 -22.40 48.27 -7.80
CA ARG A 194 -21.59 49.42 -7.37
C ARG A 194 -20.10 49.09 -7.40
N ASP A 195 -19.32 49.96 -8.04
CA ASP A 195 -17.85 49.88 -8.12
C ASP A 195 -17.32 48.55 -8.72
N LEU A 196 -18.15 47.90 -9.55
CA LEU A 196 -17.81 46.61 -10.16
C LEU A 196 -16.66 46.73 -11.17
N ASP A 197 -16.61 47.82 -11.95
CA ASP A 197 -15.55 48.08 -12.93
C ASP A 197 -14.16 48.21 -12.28
N SER A 198 -14.06 48.93 -11.15
CA SER A 198 -12.84 49.04 -10.33
C SER A 198 -12.40 47.66 -9.81
N LYS A 199 -13.36 46.85 -9.36
CA LYS A 199 -13.09 45.48 -8.93
C LYS A 199 -12.55 44.61 -10.06
N LEU A 200 -13.18 44.64 -11.23
CA LEU A 200 -12.75 43.87 -12.39
C LEU A 200 -11.37 44.30 -12.88
N SER A 201 -11.09 45.61 -12.90
CA SER A 201 -9.77 46.17 -13.22
C SER A 201 -8.70 45.67 -12.24
N SER A 202 -8.97 45.71 -10.94
CA SER A 202 -8.03 45.23 -9.92
C SER A 202 -7.75 43.72 -10.02
N ILE A 203 -8.77 42.92 -10.37
CA ILE A 203 -8.62 41.50 -10.67
C ILE A 203 -7.74 41.29 -11.91
N ALA A 204 -8.00 42.04 -13.00
CA ALA A 204 -7.25 41.96 -14.24
C ALA A 204 -5.76 42.31 -14.04
N ASP A 205 -5.47 43.41 -13.32
CA ASP A 205 -4.10 43.85 -13.03
C ASP A 205 -3.34 42.83 -12.18
N SER A 206 -4.00 42.30 -11.15
CA SER A 206 -3.42 41.27 -10.27
C SER A 206 -3.17 39.96 -11.03
N PHE A 207 -4.10 39.60 -11.93
CA PHE A 207 -3.97 38.39 -12.75
C PHE A 207 -2.85 38.54 -13.77
N SER A 208 -2.78 39.67 -14.50
CA SER A 208 -1.70 39.95 -15.46
C SER A 208 -0.33 39.95 -14.79
N SER A 209 -0.20 40.61 -13.65
CA SER A 209 1.05 40.65 -12.87
C SER A 209 1.51 39.25 -12.47
N TYR A 210 0.58 38.37 -12.11
CA TYR A 210 0.88 36.98 -11.80
C TYR A 210 1.27 36.18 -13.05
N THR A 211 0.52 36.29 -14.15
CA THR A 211 0.80 35.53 -15.37
C THR A 211 2.13 35.90 -16.00
N ASP A 212 2.47 37.20 -16.01
CA ASP A 212 3.76 37.68 -16.50
C ASP A 212 4.90 37.22 -15.57
N GLY A 213 4.68 37.28 -14.25
CA GLY A 213 5.62 36.76 -13.27
C GLY A 213 5.92 35.27 -13.42
N VAL A 214 4.92 34.42 -13.68
CA VAL A 214 5.12 32.97 -13.86
C VAL A 214 5.86 32.65 -15.16
N ARG A 215 5.73 33.48 -16.20
CA ARG A 215 6.51 33.36 -17.45
C ARG A 215 7.99 33.64 -17.18
N LEU A 216 8.29 34.72 -16.44
CA LEU A 216 9.64 35.10 -16.02
C LEU A 216 10.30 34.09 -15.08
N HIS A 217 9.56 33.64 -14.06
CA HIS A 217 10.10 32.85 -12.97
C HIS A 217 9.28 31.58 -12.77
N HIS A 218 9.51 30.60 -13.65
CA HIS A 218 8.77 29.35 -13.67
C HIS A 218 8.83 28.56 -12.36
N SER A 219 9.89 28.72 -11.55
CA SER A 219 9.98 28.09 -10.22
C SER A 219 8.86 28.52 -9.26
N ALA A 220 8.32 29.74 -9.42
CA ALA A 220 7.21 30.25 -8.62
C ALA A 220 5.89 29.52 -8.90
N TYR A 221 5.75 28.84 -10.04
CA TYR A 221 4.58 28.03 -10.36
C TYR A 221 4.32 26.93 -9.31
N TYR A 222 5.39 26.29 -8.82
CA TYR A 222 5.31 25.21 -7.83
C TYR A 222 5.07 25.69 -6.39
N PHE A 223 4.79 26.98 -6.19
CA PHE A 223 4.55 27.54 -4.88
C PHE A 223 3.31 26.95 -4.21
N GLN A 224 3.47 26.57 -2.94
CA GLN A 224 2.38 26.11 -2.09
C GLN A 224 2.37 26.84 -0.76
N SER A 225 1.28 27.56 -0.49
CA SER A 225 1.12 28.28 0.78
C SER A 225 0.74 27.37 1.96
N GLY A 226 0.07 26.25 1.67
CA GLY A 226 -0.61 25.39 2.65
C GLY A 226 -1.94 25.95 3.16
N ARG A 227 -2.45 27.03 2.56
CA ARG A 227 -3.81 27.57 2.78
C ARG A 227 -4.57 27.52 1.46
N ASP A 228 -5.78 26.97 1.47
CA ASP A 228 -6.58 26.79 0.25
C ASP A 228 -6.88 28.10 -0.46
N THR A 229 -7.22 29.13 0.31
CA THR A 229 -7.54 30.47 -0.19
C THR A 229 -6.32 31.21 -0.75
N PHE A 230 -5.10 30.72 -0.54
CA PHE A 230 -3.88 31.30 -1.10
C PHE A 230 -3.20 30.27 -2.00
N SER A 231 -3.87 29.93 -3.11
CA SER A 231 -3.37 28.94 -4.07
C SER A 231 -3.81 29.29 -5.49
N LEU A 232 -3.03 28.86 -6.48
CA LEU A 232 -3.36 29.07 -7.89
C LEU A 232 -4.68 28.38 -8.30
N PRO A 233 -4.94 27.09 -7.96
CA PRO A 233 -6.21 26.45 -8.28
C PRO A 233 -7.43 27.21 -7.72
N TYR A 234 -7.32 27.76 -6.50
CA TYR A 234 -8.36 28.59 -5.93
C TYR A 234 -8.59 29.86 -6.76
N SER A 235 -7.53 30.62 -7.06
CA SER A 235 -7.64 31.88 -7.81
C SER A 235 -8.23 31.68 -9.21
N ILE A 236 -7.81 30.65 -9.95
CA ILE A 236 -8.34 30.31 -11.29
C ILE A 236 -9.82 29.96 -11.22
N ARG A 237 -10.23 29.16 -10.23
CA ARG A 237 -11.63 28.78 -10.03
C ARG A 237 -12.51 29.97 -9.68
N MET A 238 -12.05 30.84 -8.78
CA MET A 238 -12.79 32.04 -8.39
C MET A 238 -12.92 33.00 -9.57
N LEU A 239 -11.83 33.24 -10.29
CA LEU A 239 -11.81 34.10 -11.47
C LEU A 239 -12.77 33.61 -12.56
N SER A 240 -12.66 32.34 -12.96
CA SER A 240 -13.55 31.75 -13.98
C SER A 240 -15.01 31.70 -13.54
N GLY A 241 -15.28 31.47 -12.26
CA GLY A 241 -16.63 31.51 -11.72
C GLY A 241 -17.23 32.92 -11.73
N VAL A 242 -16.45 33.95 -11.39
CA VAL A 242 -16.87 35.36 -11.45
C VAL A 242 -17.15 35.78 -12.90
N VAL A 243 -16.23 35.48 -13.82
CA VAL A 243 -16.42 35.74 -15.26
C VAL A 243 -17.65 35.00 -15.78
N GLY A 244 -17.81 33.72 -15.42
CA GLY A 244 -18.95 32.89 -15.80
C GLY A 244 -20.29 33.45 -15.32
N ALA A 245 -20.34 33.90 -14.07
CA ALA A 245 -21.54 34.45 -13.44
C ALA A 245 -21.92 35.83 -13.99
N LEU A 246 -20.97 36.74 -14.14
CA LEU A 246 -21.24 38.11 -14.61
C LEU A 246 -21.61 38.15 -16.10
N ARG A 247 -21.00 37.29 -16.93
CA ARG A 247 -21.22 37.30 -18.39
C ARG A 247 -22.42 36.47 -18.85
N TRP A 248 -22.72 35.34 -18.20
CA TRP A 248 -23.78 34.43 -18.62
C TRP A 248 -24.83 34.13 -17.54
N GLY A 249 -24.65 34.56 -16.30
CA GLY A 249 -25.58 34.31 -15.20
C GLY A 249 -26.79 35.26 -15.15
N LEU A 250 -26.79 36.32 -15.95
CA LEU A 250 -27.91 37.28 -16.08
C LEU A 250 -28.32 37.44 -17.56
N PRO A 251 -29.55 37.88 -17.85
CA PRO A 251 -30.00 38.15 -19.22
C PRO A 251 -29.10 39.19 -19.92
N ARG A 252 -28.92 39.05 -21.23
CA ARG A 252 -28.08 39.95 -22.06
C ARG A 252 -28.47 41.44 -21.99
N SER A 253 -29.72 41.74 -21.60
CA SER A 253 -30.21 43.10 -21.42
C SER A 253 -29.69 43.77 -20.14
N HIS A 254 -29.10 43.02 -19.22
CA HIS A 254 -28.64 43.54 -17.94
C HIS A 254 -27.29 44.26 -18.06
N PRO A 255 -27.11 45.48 -17.50
CA PRO A 255 -25.92 46.32 -17.71
C PRO A 255 -24.61 45.65 -17.25
N VAL A 256 -24.67 44.78 -16.25
CA VAL A 256 -23.51 44.02 -15.74
C VAL A 256 -22.91 43.07 -16.78
N THR A 257 -23.71 42.56 -17.72
CA THR A 257 -23.23 41.60 -18.74
C THR A 257 -22.38 42.28 -19.81
N VAL A 258 -22.47 43.61 -19.91
CA VAL A 258 -21.80 44.46 -20.91
C VAL A 258 -20.65 45.29 -20.32
N GLU A 259 -20.23 45.00 -19.08
CA GLU A 259 -19.08 45.67 -18.44
C GLU A 259 -17.81 45.56 -19.32
N PRO A 260 -17.15 46.70 -19.65
CA PRO A 260 -16.05 46.72 -20.62
C PRO A 260 -14.88 45.80 -20.27
N MET A 261 -14.58 45.61 -18.98
CA MET A 261 -13.46 44.78 -18.50
C MET A 261 -13.72 43.26 -18.56
N LEU A 262 -14.96 42.80 -18.76
CA LEU A 262 -15.26 41.37 -18.78
C LEU A 262 -14.67 40.65 -20.01
N LEU A 263 -14.70 41.29 -21.18
CA LEU A 263 -14.19 40.69 -22.41
C LEU A 263 -12.65 40.56 -22.40
N PRO A 264 -11.87 41.62 -22.06
CA PRO A 264 -10.42 41.50 -21.88
C PRO A 264 -10.03 40.49 -20.81
N LEU A 265 -10.73 40.45 -19.67
CA LEU A 265 -10.43 39.51 -18.60
C LEU A 265 -10.69 38.04 -19.01
N THR A 266 -11.75 37.80 -19.79
CA THR A 266 -12.03 36.47 -20.37
C THR A 266 -10.90 36.04 -21.31
N ASP A 267 -10.45 36.94 -22.19
CA ASP A 267 -9.38 36.68 -23.14
C ASP A 267 -8.03 36.43 -22.44
N GLN A 268 -7.69 37.22 -21.43
CA GLN A 268 -6.51 37.01 -20.58
C GLN A 268 -6.53 35.62 -19.92
N PHE A 269 -7.67 35.21 -19.36
CA PHE A 269 -7.82 33.90 -18.75
C PHE A 269 -7.59 32.75 -19.75
N LEU A 270 -8.20 32.85 -20.94
CA LEU A 270 -8.06 31.83 -21.99
C LEU A 270 -6.63 31.77 -22.53
N LYS A 271 -5.98 32.90 -22.78
CA LYS A 271 -4.57 32.97 -23.20
C LYS A 271 -3.63 32.33 -22.18
N PHE A 272 -3.90 32.51 -20.89
CA PHE A 272 -3.12 31.84 -19.86
C PHE A 272 -3.36 30.32 -19.85
N ALA A 273 -4.61 29.88 -20.04
CA ALA A 273 -4.92 28.46 -20.18
C ALA A 273 -4.24 27.83 -21.42
N ASP A 274 -4.20 28.53 -22.56
CA ASP A 274 -3.47 28.14 -23.78
C ASP A 274 -1.97 27.99 -23.54
N TYR A 275 -1.36 28.96 -22.84
CA TYR A 275 0.05 28.90 -22.47
C TYR A 275 0.39 27.69 -21.57
N MET A 276 -0.49 27.38 -20.61
CA MET A 276 -0.27 26.29 -19.67
C MET A 276 -0.59 24.90 -20.25
N HIS A 277 -1.42 24.82 -21.28
CA HIS A 277 -1.84 23.55 -21.90
C HIS A 277 -0.67 22.63 -22.30
N PRO A 278 0.33 23.07 -23.10
CA PRO A 278 1.46 22.21 -23.47
C PRO A 278 2.38 21.88 -22.29
N LEU A 279 2.42 22.72 -21.25
CA LEU A 279 3.24 22.50 -20.06
C LEU A 279 2.65 21.43 -19.14
N LEU A 280 1.32 21.35 -19.08
CA LEU A 280 0.58 20.44 -18.21
C LEU A 280 0.11 19.16 -18.92
N GLY A 281 0.11 19.13 -20.26
CA GLY A 281 -0.09 17.93 -21.06
C GLY A 281 -1.45 17.24 -20.87
N TRP A 282 -2.52 17.99 -20.61
CA TRP A 282 -3.87 17.41 -20.49
C TRP A 282 -4.51 17.21 -21.86
N THR A 283 -5.20 16.09 -22.06
CA THR A 283 -5.60 15.58 -23.40
C THR A 283 -7.02 15.94 -23.83
N SER A 284 -7.88 16.39 -22.91
CA SER A 284 -9.31 16.65 -23.20
C SER A 284 -9.54 18.12 -23.55
N THR A 285 -9.73 18.43 -24.84
CA THR A 285 -10.14 19.75 -25.33
C THR A 285 -11.54 19.76 -25.96
N ASP A 286 -12.11 18.58 -26.21
CA ASP A 286 -13.41 18.46 -26.88
C ASP A 286 -14.54 18.83 -25.91
N VAL A 287 -15.27 19.88 -26.27
CA VAL A 287 -16.41 20.37 -25.50
C VAL A 287 -17.55 19.34 -25.63
N PRO A 288 -18.23 18.96 -24.53
CA PRO A 288 -19.40 18.08 -24.59
C PRO A 288 -20.45 18.59 -25.58
N GLU A 289 -21.13 17.68 -26.27
CA GLU A 289 -22.23 18.05 -27.15
C GLU A 289 -23.33 18.77 -26.36
N THR A 290 -23.76 19.92 -26.87
CA THR A 290 -24.86 20.69 -26.27
C THR A 290 -26.17 19.92 -26.42
N ARG A 291 -27.01 19.92 -25.37
CA ARG A 291 -28.35 19.34 -25.46
C ARG A 291 -29.22 20.06 -26.48
N SER A 292 -30.21 19.34 -27.01
CA SER A 292 -31.18 19.93 -27.91
C SER A 292 -32.01 21.00 -27.18
N ARG A 293 -32.50 22.00 -27.92
CA ARG A 293 -33.31 23.08 -27.37
C ARG A 293 -34.56 22.58 -26.62
N GLY A 294 -35.16 21.48 -27.10
CA GLY A 294 -36.34 20.86 -26.46
C GLY A 294 -36.01 20.19 -25.12
N GLU A 295 -34.91 19.42 -25.06
CA GLU A 295 -34.46 18.79 -23.82
C GLU A 295 -34.02 19.81 -22.77
N PHE A 296 -33.32 20.87 -23.18
CA PHE A 296 -32.94 21.96 -22.28
C PHE A 296 -34.18 22.60 -21.63
N ARG A 297 -35.22 22.91 -22.42
CA ARG A 297 -36.48 23.47 -21.89
C ARG A 297 -37.17 22.52 -20.93
N ARG A 298 -37.20 21.21 -21.22
CA ARG A 298 -37.76 20.20 -20.32
C ARG A 298 -37.02 20.18 -18.98
N LEU A 299 -35.69 20.05 -19.01
CA LEU A 299 -34.86 19.97 -17.81
C LEU A 299 -34.92 21.25 -16.95
N ILE A 300 -34.92 22.43 -17.57
CA ILE A 300 -35.09 23.70 -16.84
C ILE A 300 -36.52 23.87 -16.34
N GLY A 301 -37.53 23.42 -17.09
CA GLY A 301 -38.93 23.44 -16.66
C GLY A 301 -39.15 22.58 -15.40
N GLU A 302 -38.62 21.35 -15.40
CA GLU A 302 -38.61 20.45 -14.24
C GLU A 302 -37.89 21.09 -13.04
N ASP A 303 -36.71 21.68 -13.26
CA ASP A 303 -35.96 22.41 -12.22
C ASP A 303 -36.77 23.60 -11.66
N ILE A 304 -37.43 24.41 -12.50
CA ILE A 304 -38.25 25.55 -12.03
C ILE A 304 -39.48 25.09 -11.25
N GLU A 305 -40.17 24.03 -11.72
CA GLU A 305 -41.36 23.49 -11.05
C GLU A 305 -41.02 22.94 -9.67
N LEU A 306 -39.95 22.15 -9.55
CA LEU A 306 -39.43 21.62 -8.28
C LEU A 306 -39.21 22.72 -7.23
N HIS A 307 -38.66 23.87 -7.65
CA HIS A 307 -38.35 24.98 -6.74
C HIS A 307 -39.55 25.92 -6.50
N ARG A 308 -40.63 25.83 -7.29
CA ARG A 308 -41.84 26.65 -7.12
C ARG A 308 -42.85 25.97 -6.19
N THR A 309 -42.93 24.64 -6.17
CA THR A 309 -43.89 23.88 -5.34
C THR A 309 -43.50 23.79 -3.88
N ASP A 310 -42.21 23.81 -3.56
CA ASP A 310 -41.72 23.69 -2.19
C ASP A 310 -41.29 25.04 -1.61
N GLY A 311 -42.26 25.74 -1.03
CA GLY A 311 -42.02 27.01 -0.36
C GLY A 311 -40.97 26.92 0.75
N HIS A 312 -40.75 25.78 1.42
CA HIS A 312 -39.82 25.65 2.57
C HIS A 312 -39.33 24.20 2.88
N ARG A 313 -39.39 23.21 1.95
CA ARG A 313 -38.85 21.85 2.20
C ARG A 313 -38.23 21.23 0.93
N SER A 314 -36.99 20.76 1.03
CA SER A 314 -36.24 20.15 -0.08
C SER A 314 -36.87 18.84 -0.59
N ALA A 315 -37.41 18.84 -1.81
CA ALA A 315 -37.73 17.61 -2.55
C ALA A 315 -36.45 16.91 -3.06
N PRO A 316 -36.45 15.57 -3.22
CA PRO A 316 -35.32 14.84 -3.79
C PRO A 316 -35.09 15.28 -5.25
N PRO A 317 -33.83 15.40 -5.69
CA PRO A 317 -33.54 15.71 -7.08
C PRO A 317 -34.01 14.53 -7.95
N VAL A 318 -34.99 14.79 -8.82
CA VAL A 318 -35.23 13.96 -10.00
C VAL A 318 -33.90 13.87 -10.75
N GLU A 319 -33.52 12.67 -11.19
CA GLU A 319 -32.30 12.43 -11.97
C GLU A 319 -32.20 13.42 -13.13
N SER A 320 -31.48 14.54 -12.95
CA SER A 320 -31.18 15.39 -14.09
C SER A 320 -30.15 14.63 -14.93
N GLU A 321 -30.58 14.09 -16.07
CA GLU A 321 -29.74 13.35 -17.03
C GLU A 321 -28.51 14.17 -17.51
N ASP A 322 -28.43 15.48 -17.20
CA ASP A 322 -27.31 16.35 -17.57
C ASP A 322 -26.78 17.28 -16.43
N PRO A 323 -25.55 17.07 -15.94
CA PRO A 323 -24.93 17.89 -14.89
C PRO A 323 -24.58 19.33 -15.32
N TRP A 324 -24.43 19.61 -16.61
CA TRP A 324 -24.08 20.96 -17.12
C TRP A 324 -25.28 21.90 -17.13
N VAL A 325 -26.46 21.39 -17.49
CA VAL A 325 -27.72 22.16 -17.46
C VAL A 325 -28.05 22.54 -16.01
N ALA A 326 -27.95 21.58 -15.08
CA ALA A 326 -28.15 21.84 -13.65
C ALA A 326 -27.16 22.87 -13.09
N ARG A 327 -25.90 22.83 -13.53
CA ARG A 327 -24.89 23.83 -13.13
C ARG A 327 -25.20 25.22 -13.70
N PHE A 328 -25.63 25.32 -14.96
CA PHE A 328 -26.03 26.58 -15.57
C PHE A 328 -27.22 27.22 -14.85
N ALA A 329 -28.26 26.42 -14.57
CA ALA A 329 -29.46 26.85 -13.84
C ALA A 329 -29.10 27.41 -12.45
N ARG A 330 -28.23 26.70 -11.71
CA ARG A 330 -27.76 27.12 -10.39
C ARG A 330 -27.02 28.45 -10.41
N VAL A 331 -26.14 28.68 -11.39
CA VAL A 331 -25.41 29.96 -11.52
C VAL A 331 -26.38 31.11 -11.81
N ASN A 332 -27.33 30.90 -12.72
CA ASN A 332 -28.36 31.90 -13.03
C ASN A 332 -29.22 32.23 -11.82
N ARG A 333 -29.60 31.23 -11.02
CA ARG A 333 -30.40 31.42 -9.81
C ARG A 333 -29.68 32.22 -8.75
N LYS A 334 -28.43 31.85 -8.43
CA LYS A 334 -27.61 32.60 -7.47
C LYS A 334 -27.37 34.05 -7.90
N MET A 335 -27.19 34.29 -9.21
CA MET A 335 -27.07 35.63 -9.74
C MET A 335 -28.39 36.40 -9.67
N GLY A 336 -29.52 35.76 -10.01
CA GLY A 336 -30.87 36.34 -9.87
C GLY A 336 -31.20 36.73 -8.43
N GLU A 337 -30.87 35.87 -7.46
CA GLU A 337 -30.97 36.18 -6.02
C GLU A 337 -30.13 37.40 -5.63
N LEU A 338 -28.93 37.53 -6.19
CA LEU A 338 -28.00 38.62 -5.89
C LEU A 338 -28.49 39.98 -6.43
N VAL A 339 -29.12 39.99 -7.61
CA VAL A 339 -29.64 41.21 -8.25
C VAL A 339 -31.14 41.43 -8.04
N HIS A 340 -31.80 40.58 -7.27
CA HIS A 340 -33.25 40.58 -7.04
C HIS A 340 -34.07 40.48 -8.34
N LEU A 341 -33.63 39.63 -9.27
CA LEU A 341 -34.34 39.32 -10.53
C LEU A 341 -34.72 37.84 -10.57
N GLU A 342 -35.91 37.53 -11.10
CA GLU A 342 -36.32 36.16 -11.35
C GLU A 342 -35.51 35.59 -12.52
N PRO A 343 -34.70 34.53 -12.31
CA PRO A 343 -33.82 33.97 -13.32
C PRO A 343 -34.60 33.14 -14.36
N LEU A 344 -34.04 32.96 -15.57
CA LEU A 344 -34.53 32.02 -16.60
C LEU A 344 -35.97 32.27 -17.09
N THR A 345 -36.39 33.55 -17.18
CA THR A 345 -37.72 33.95 -17.67
C THR A 345 -37.88 33.78 -19.18
N ASP A 346 -36.84 34.04 -19.97
CA ASP A 346 -36.78 33.76 -21.42
C ASP A 346 -35.91 32.52 -21.67
N LEU A 347 -36.55 31.39 -21.95
CA LEU A 347 -35.86 30.10 -22.15
C LEU A 347 -35.11 30.01 -23.48
N ASP A 348 -35.50 30.80 -24.50
CA ASP A 348 -34.78 30.84 -25.78
C ASP A 348 -33.48 31.61 -25.63
N GLU A 349 -33.53 32.77 -24.98
CA GLU A 349 -32.33 33.55 -24.64
C GLU A 349 -31.42 32.79 -23.67
N ALA A 350 -31.98 32.10 -22.68
CA ALA A 350 -31.21 31.27 -21.76
C ALA A 350 -30.51 30.09 -22.46
N TYR A 351 -31.13 29.50 -23.48
CA TYR A 351 -30.50 28.45 -24.29
C TYR A 351 -29.32 28.98 -25.09
N GLU A 352 -29.45 30.16 -25.71
CA GLU A 352 -28.33 30.81 -26.41
C GLU A 352 -27.16 31.09 -25.47
N ARG A 353 -27.44 31.61 -24.27
CA ARG A 353 -26.42 31.82 -23.24
C ARG A 353 -25.78 30.52 -22.78
N TYR A 354 -26.54 29.43 -22.63
CA TYR A 354 -26.01 28.12 -22.27
C TYR A 354 -25.03 27.59 -23.32
N VAL A 355 -25.38 27.68 -24.61
CA VAL A 355 -24.53 27.26 -25.73
C VAL A 355 -23.21 28.05 -25.76
N GLU A 356 -23.24 29.35 -25.45
CA GLU A 356 -22.03 30.19 -25.38
C GLU A 356 -21.21 29.96 -24.11
N TRP A 357 -21.87 29.65 -22.99
CA TRP A 357 -21.25 29.43 -21.70
C TRP A 357 -20.52 28.08 -21.61
N LEU A 358 -21.07 27.02 -22.19
CA LEU A 358 -20.56 25.65 -22.05
C LEU A 358 -19.09 25.50 -22.47
N PRO A 359 -18.64 26.00 -23.65
CA PRO A 359 -17.23 25.91 -24.04
C PRO A 359 -16.28 26.58 -23.04
N PHE A 360 -16.65 27.75 -22.52
CA PHE A 360 -15.84 28.46 -21.53
C PHE A 360 -15.83 27.71 -20.19
N ALA A 361 -16.99 27.31 -19.68
CA ALA A 361 -17.13 26.64 -18.39
C ALA A 361 -16.42 25.28 -18.37
N TYR A 362 -16.52 24.53 -19.46
CA TYR A 362 -15.81 23.27 -19.64
C TYR A 362 -14.30 23.48 -19.64
N ARG A 363 -13.81 24.42 -20.44
CA ARG A 363 -12.38 24.72 -20.55
C ARG A 363 -11.79 25.24 -19.24
N ALA A 364 -12.51 26.10 -18.52
CA ALA A 364 -12.11 26.60 -17.21
C ALA A 364 -12.02 25.48 -16.16
N GLN A 365 -12.96 24.52 -16.20
CA GLN A 365 -12.92 23.35 -15.34
C GLN A 365 -11.70 22.46 -15.66
N GLN A 366 -11.48 22.12 -16.93
CA GLN A 366 -10.31 21.33 -17.36
C GLN A 366 -9.00 22.00 -16.94
N PHE A 367 -8.90 23.32 -17.11
CA PHE A 367 -7.72 24.07 -16.70
C PHE A 367 -7.50 24.02 -15.19
N THR A 368 -8.56 24.24 -14.40
CA THR A 368 -8.51 24.16 -12.93
C THR A 368 -8.09 22.76 -12.47
N ASP A 369 -8.68 21.72 -13.07
CA ASP A 369 -8.39 20.32 -12.75
C ASP A 369 -6.97 19.92 -13.14
N ALA A 370 -6.46 20.39 -14.28
CA ALA A 370 -5.10 20.14 -14.71
C ALA A 370 -4.06 20.81 -13.81
N VAL A 371 -4.26 22.08 -13.45
CA VAL A 371 -3.39 22.81 -12.52
C VAL A 371 -3.44 22.18 -11.13
N GLY A 372 -4.64 21.83 -10.65
CA GLY A 372 -4.81 21.15 -9.37
C GLY A 372 -4.13 19.78 -9.35
N ARG A 373 -4.25 19.01 -10.43
CA ARG A 373 -3.58 17.70 -10.58
C ARG A 373 -2.07 17.86 -10.59
N ASP A 374 -1.52 18.79 -11.37
CA ASP A 374 -0.08 18.94 -11.50
C ASP A 374 0.58 19.39 -10.21
N LEU A 375 0.02 20.42 -9.55
CA LEU A 375 0.47 20.91 -8.24
C LEU A 375 0.14 19.94 -7.10
N ASP A 376 -0.51 18.81 -7.38
CA ASP A 376 -0.96 17.84 -6.39
C ASP A 376 -1.75 18.52 -5.25
N TYR A 377 -2.56 19.51 -5.66
CA TYR A 377 -3.35 20.37 -4.80
C TYR A 377 -4.40 19.53 -4.10
N GLN A 378 -4.37 19.59 -2.78
CA GLN A 378 -5.37 18.99 -1.92
C GLN A 378 -5.95 20.12 -1.10
N PRO A 379 -7.23 20.45 -1.28
CA PRO A 379 -7.81 21.47 -0.44
C PRO A 379 -7.81 20.98 1.02
N VAL A 380 -7.04 21.67 1.85
CA VAL A 380 -7.01 21.58 3.30
C VAL A 380 -8.09 22.53 3.82
N TYR A 381 -9.34 22.05 3.79
CA TYR A 381 -10.43 22.75 4.45
C TYR A 381 -10.16 22.73 5.95
N ALA A 382 -9.79 23.88 6.51
CA ALA A 382 -9.72 24.03 7.95
C ALA A 382 -11.12 23.74 8.52
N PRO A 383 -11.25 22.96 9.61
CA PRO A 383 -12.52 22.79 10.31
C PRO A 383 -12.88 24.15 10.91
N GLY A 384 -13.66 24.89 10.12
CA GLY A 384 -14.03 26.27 10.35
C GLY A 384 -15.54 26.43 10.16
N TRP A 385 -16.28 25.77 11.06
CA TRP A 385 -17.62 26.06 11.58
C TRP A 385 -18.79 26.35 10.62
N ALA A 386 -19.75 25.43 10.59
CA ALA A 386 -21.12 25.58 11.11
C ALA A 386 -21.88 24.25 10.85
N ASP A 387 -22.49 23.66 11.88
CA ASP A 387 -23.30 22.43 11.84
C ASP A 387 -22.59 21.09 11.61
N VAL A 388 -21.66 20.74 12.51
CA VAL A 388 -21.84 19.45 13.17
C VAL A 388 -22.84 19.76 14.28
N PRO A 389 -24.06 19.17 14.31
CA PRO A 389 -24.93 19.35 15.45
C PRO A 389 -24.15 19.01 16.73
N GLU A 390 -24.43 19.71 17.82
CA GLU A 390 -23.97 19.35 19.17
C GLU A 390 -24.58 18.00 19.58
N THR A 391 -24.25 16.92 18.88
CA THR A 391 -24.29 15.59 19.45
C THR A 391 -23.00 15.51 20.26
N THR A 392 -23.07 16.05 21.47
CA THR A 392 -22.22 15.72 22.62
C THR A 392 -20.92 15.02 22.22
N ALA A 393 -19.89 15.80 21.89
CA ALA A 393 -18.54 15.24 21.82
C ALA A 393 -18.27 14.63 23.21
N PRO A 394 -18.14 13.29 23.34
CA PRO A 394 -17.71 12.71 24.61
C PRO A 394 -16.34 13.34 24.88
N GLY A 395 -16.20 13.96 26.05
CA GLY A 395 -15.15 14.94 26.37
C GLY A 395 -13.85 14.69 25.60
N THR A 396 -13.54 15.57 24.65
CA THR A 396 -12.40 15.41 23.76
C THR A 396 -11.11 15.37 24.58
N ARG A 397 -10.67 14.18 24.98
CA ARG A 397 -9.26 13.93 25.25
C ARG A 397 -8.58 14.29 23.94
N LYS A 398 -7.83 15.42 23.92
CA LYS A 398 -6.84 15.66 22.87
C LYS A 398 -6.13 14.33 22.68
N PRO A 399 -6.12 13.73 21.46
CA PRO A 399 -5.40 12.49 21.25
C PRO A 399 -4.03 12.74 21.83
N ALA A 400 -3.66 11.95 22.84
CA ALA A 400 -2.37 12.12 23.48
C ALA A 400 -1.38 12.12 22.32
N THR A 401 -0.76 13.27 22.06
CA THR A 401 0.32 13.37 21.07
C THR A 401 1.45 12.61 21.71
N GLY A 402 1.33 11.29 21.70
CA GLY A 402 2.29 10.42 22.32
C GLY A 402 3.58 10.75 21.61
N GLY A 403 4.61 11.07 22.41
CA GLY A 403 5.90 11.46 21.89
C GLY A 403 6.44 10.43 20.90
N VAL A 404 7.63 10.67 20.37
CA VAL A 404 8.31 9.81 19.39
C VAL A 404 8.16 8.30 19.68
N ARG A 405 8.14 7.89 20.97
CA ARG A 405 7.80 6.55 21.44
C ARG A 405 6.43 5.99 21.02
N ALA A 406 5.34 6.72 21.19
CA ALA A 406 4.00 6.24 20.81
C ALA A 406 3.84 6.16 19.29
N PHE A 407 4.48 7.08 18.55
CA PHE A 407 4.55 7.03 17.10
C PHE A 407 5.26 5.75 16.62
N PHE A 408 6.43 5.42 17.19
CA PHE A 408 7.12 4.18 16.87
C PHE A 408 6.36 2.95 17.35
N ALA A 409 5.73 2.99 18.53
CA ALA A 409 4.91 1.88 19.04
C ALA A 409 3.73 1.58 18.09
N ASN A 410 2.96 2.59 17.68
CA ASN A 410 1.84 2.42 16.74
C ASN A 410 2.31 1.93 15.37
N ARG A 411 3.50 2.33 14.92
CA ARG A 411 4.06 1.84 13.65
C ARG A 411 4.61 0.42 13.75
N PHE A 412 5.21 0.07 14.89
CA PHE A 412 5.72 -1.27 15.14
C PHE A 412 4.59 -2.27 15.35
N THR A 413 3.48 -1.90 16.00
CA THR A 413 2.30 -2.79 16.15
C THR A 413 1.61 -3.09 14.84
N LEU A 414 1.62 -2.15 13.89
CA LEU A 414 1.18 -2.38 12.50
C LEU A 414 2.07 -3.40 11.77
N ILE A 415 3.36 -3.44 12.11
CA ILE A 415 4.34 -4.33 11.47
C ILE A 415 4.33 -5.70 12.17
N ASP A 416 4.36 -5.74 13.50
CA ASP A 416 4.42 -6.93 14.38
C ASP A 416 3.38 -6.80 15.51
N PRO A 417 2.12 -7.24 15.28
CA PRO A 417 1.07 -7.16 16.30
C PRO A 417 1.48 -7.91 17.57
N GLY A 418 1.56 -7.18 18.68
CA GLY A 418 1.92 -7.76 19.99
C GLY A 418 3.38 -8.22 20.12
N TYR A 419 4.28 -7.77 19.24
CA TYR A 419 5.72 -8.05 19.30
C TYR A 419 6.06 -9.56 19.27
N ILE A 420 5.20 -10.40 18.67
CA ILE A 420 5.41 -11.87 18.65
C ILE A 420 6.75 -12.20 18.02
N ARG A 421 7.06 -11.58 16.88
CA ARG A 421 8.29 -11.88 16.14
C ARG A 421 9.49 -11.33 16.88
N LEU A 422 9.38 -10.13 17.46
CA LEU A 422 10.46 -9.55 18.27
C LEU A 422 10.80 -10.45 19.47
N PHE A 423 9.81 -10.85 20.27
CA PHE A 423 10.05 -11.71 21.43
C PHE A 423 10.46 -13.13 21.05
N GLY A 424 9.90 -13.67 19.96
CA GLY A 424 10.35 -14.94 19.39
C GLY A 424 11.83 -14.90 19.00
N SER A 425 12.26 -13.82 18.36
CA SER A 425 13.66 -13.60 17.94
C SER A 425 14.58 -13.34 19.13
N LEU A 426 14.11 -12.59 20.12
CA LEU A 426 14.84 -12.31 21.36
C LEU A 426 15.08 -13.60 22.15
N ARG A 427 14.11 -14.51 22.21
CA ARG A 427 14.31 -15.84 22.81
C ARG A 427 15.41 -16.63 22.11
N VAL A 428 15.43 -16.62 20.78
CA VAL A 428 16.49 -17.29 20.01
C VAL A 428 17.86 -16.65 20.27
N LEU A 429 17.93 -15.32 20.33
CA LEU A 429 19.14 -14.60 20.65
C LEU A 429 19.65 -14.93 22.06
N ILE A 430 18.78 -14.86 23.08
CA ILE A 430 19.14 -15.17 24.46
C ILE A 430 19.63 -16.62 24.57
N ALA A 431 18.96 -17.57 23.93
CA ALA A 431 19.40 -18.97 23.90
C ALA A 431 20.79 -19.13 23.27
N ALA A 432 21.06 -18.43 22.18
CA ALA A 432 22.37 -18.45 21.53
C ALA A 432 23.47 -17.82 22.41
N VAL A 433 23.21 -16.65 22.99
CA VAL A 433 24.16 -15.95 23.87
C VAL A 433 24.45 -16.77 25.14
N VAL A 434 23.42 -17.33 25.78
CA VAL A 434 23.58 -18.19 26.95
C VAL A 434 24.36 -19.45 26.59
N SER A 435 24.08 -20.08 25.44
CA SER A 435 24.84 -21.25 24.98
C SER A 435 26.33 -20.92 24.77
N VAL A 436 26.62 -19.85 24.03
CA VAL A 436 28.00 -19.39 23.79
C VAL A 436 28.71 -19.08 25.11
N ALA A 437 28.06 -18.37 26.03
CA ALA A 437 28.65 -17.99 27.31
C ALA A 437 28.95 -19.22 28.19
N VAL A 438 28.00 -20.14 28.35
CA VAL A 438 28.18 -21.35 29.17
C VAL A 438 29.29 -22.23 28.59
N VAL A 439 29.32 -22.40 27.27
CA VAL A 439 30.34 -23.22 26.60
C VAL A 439 31.71 -22.55 26.66
N ALA A 440 31.82 -21.25 26.41
CA ALA A 440 33.08 -20.51 26.46
C ALA A 440 33.69 -20.53 27.86
N ILE A 441 32.90 -20.22 28.90
CA ILE A 441 33.35 -20.24 30.30
C ILE A 441 33.75 -21.67 30.69
N GLY A 442 32.94 -22.68 30.34
CA GLY A 442 33.24 -24.07 30.65
C GLY A 442 34.55 -24.57 30.00
N LEU A 443 34.83 -24.13 28.78
CA LEU A 443 36.07 -24.47 28.07
C LEU A 443 37.29 -23.74 28.64
N GLU A 444 37.14 -22.48 29.01
CA GLU A 444 38.20 -21.70 29.65
C GLU A 444 38.59 -22.31 31.01
N LEU A 445 37.59 -22.69 31.82
CA LEU A 445 37.81 -23.44 33.06
C LEU A 445 38.48 -24.81 32.85
N ALA A 446 38.24 -25.43 31.68
CA ALA A 446 38.87 -26.69 31.30
C ALA A 446 40.23 -26.51 30.58
N GLY A 447 40.74 -25.28 30.45
CA GLY A 447 42.00 -24.97 29.77
C GLY A 447 41.99 -25.22 28.26
N LYS A 448 40.81 -25.22 27.61
CA LYS A 448 40.64 -25.46 26.17
C LYS A 448 40.28 -24.16 25.42
N ALA A 449 40.65 -24.08 24.15
CA ALA A 449 40.32 -22.94 23.30
C ALA A 449 38.78 -22.80 23.12
N PRO A 450 38.17 -21.67 23.52
CA PRO A 450 36.71 -21.58 23.61
C PRO A 450 36.00 -21.36 22.26
N MET A 451 36.65 -20.72 21.28
CA MET A 451 35.96 -20.08 20.16
C MET A 451 35.23 -21.04 19.19
N PRO A 452 35.85 -22.09 18.59
CA PRO A 452 35.16 -22.92 17.60
C PRO A 452 33.94 -23.66 18.16
N THR A 453 34.08 -24.16 19.39
CA THR A 453 33.04 -24.93 20.09
C THR A 453 31.93 -24.02 20.61
N ALA A 454 32.24 -22.84 21.13
CA ALA A 454 31.23 -21.87 21.57
C ALA A 454 30.38 -21.36 20.39
N ILE A 455 31.02 -21.06 19.26
CA ILE A 455 30.34 -20.71 18.00
C ILE A 455 29.35 -21.81 17.61
N PHE A 456 29.79 -23.07 17.59
CA PHE A 456 28.92 -24.21 17.28
C PHE A 456 27.69 -24.27 18.21
N GLY A 457 27.89 -24.03 19.51
CA GLY A 457 26.80 -24.00 20.47
C GLY A 457 25.78 -22.88 20.23
N GLY A 458 26.25 -21.67 19.91
CA GLY A 458 25.38 -20.55 19.52
C GLY A 458 24.54 -20.86 18.28
N MET A 459 25.12 -21.55 17.31
CA MET A 459 24.44 -21.93 16.06
C MET A 459 23.38 -23.01 16.28
N ILE A 460 23.67 -24.04 17.09
CA ILE A 460 22.66 -25.04 17.45
C ILE A 460 21.49 -24.37 18.16
N ALA A 461 21.75 -23.48 19.13
CA ALA A 461 20.70 -22.76 19.84
C ALA A 461 19.84 -21.90 18.88
N MET A 462 20.46 -21.27 17.87
CA MET A 462 19.75 -20.50 16.85
C MET A 462 18.74 -21.35 16.05
N PHE A 463 19.12 -22.57 15.64
CA PHE A 463 18.23 -23.44 14.84
C PHE A 463 17.26 -24.26 15.70
N ALA A 464 17.67 -24.70 16.89
CA ALA A 464 16.83 -25.44 17.83
C ALA A 464 15.68 -24.57 18.39
N GLY A 465 15.94 -23.27 18.62
CA GLY A 465 14.93 -22.33 19.13
C GLY A 465 13.67 -22.25 18.28
N GLY A 466 13.83 -22.34 16.95
CA GLY A 466 12.69 -22.34 16.03
C GLY A 466 11.81 -23.59 16.10
N VAL A 467 12.37 -24.74 16.47
CA VAL A 467 11.62 -26.01 16.62
C VAL A 467 10.91 -26.04 17.96
N ALA A 468 11.64 -25.72 19.03
CA ALA A 468 11.07 -25.74 20.37
C ALA A 468 9.95 -24.68 20.52
N ALA A 469 10.04 -23.53 19.85
CA ALA A 469 8.98 -22.52 19.87
C ALA A 469 7.65 -23.01 19.27
N GLN A 470 7.69 -24.01 18.38
CA GLN A 470 6.50 -24.64 17.78
C GLN A 470 5.90 -25.74 18.68
N SER A 471 6.66 -26.25 19.66
CA SER A 471 6.17 -27.22 20.65
C SER A 471 5.45 -26.55 21.83
N GLY A 472 5.60 -25.24 22.01
CA GLY A 472 5.07 -24.47 23.14
C GLY A 472 3.57 -24.17 23.11
N ALA A 473 2.80 -24.68 22.14
CA ALA A 473 1.37 -24.40 21.97
C ALA A 473 0.45 -25.18 22.93
N ARG A 474 0.96 -26.19 23.66
CA ARG A 474 0.17 -26.97 24.65
C ARG A 474 0.68 -26.71 26.07
N PRO A 475 -0.20 -26.50 27.07
CA PRO A 475 0.23 -26.27 28.45
C PRO A 475 0.91 -27.50 29.05
N GLY A 476 1.92 -27.29 29.90
CA GLY A 476 2.59 -28.34 30.68
C GLY A 476 3.77 -29.05 29.98
N LEU A 477 3.88 -30.37 30.20
CA LEU A 477 5.00 -31.26 29.81
C LEU A 477 5.31 -31.26 28.30
N ALA A 478 4.40 -30.79 27.45
CA ALA A 478 4.60 -30.67 26.00
C ALA A 478 5.73 -29.70 25.60
N LYS A 479 6.07 -28.72 26.45
CA LYS A 479 7.22 -27.81 26.23
C LYS A 479 8.57 -28.52 26.23
N PHE A 480 8.69 -29.68 26.90
CA PHE A 480 9.87 -30.53 26.83
C PHE A 480 10.03 -31.25 25.48
N GLY A 481 9.00 -31.25 24.63
CA GLY A 481 9.07 -31.78 23.26
C GLY A 481 10.21 -31.15 22.43
N GLY A 482 10.65 -29.94 22.79
CA GLY A 482 11.83 -29.30 22.20
C GLY A 482 13.14 -30.07 22.38
N MET A 483 13.28 -30.92 23.43
CA MET A 483 14.47 -31.76 23.61
C MET A 483 14.65 -32.82 22.52
N LEU A 484 13.59 -33.13 21.76
CA LEU A 484 13.68 -34.01 20.59
C LEU A 484 14.68 -33.48 19.54
N THR A 485 14.99 -32.19 19.56
CA THR A 485 16.04 -31.57 18.71
C THR A 485 17.46 -32.04 19.03
N LEU A 486 17.69 -32.66 20.19
CA LEU A 486 19.00 -33.24 20.52
C LEU A 486 19.34 -34.44 19.64
N VAL A 487 18.33 -35.25 19.28
CA VAL A 487 18.53 -36.45 18.44
C VAL A 487 19.19 -36.11 17.10
N PRO A 488 18.65 -35.19 16.28
CA PRO A 488 19.30 -34.84 15.01
C PRO A 488 20.68 -34.19 15.20
N VAL A 489 20.91 -33.47 16.30
CA VAL A 489 22.23 -32.88 16.60
C VAL A 489 23.27 -33.97 16.85
N VAL A 490 22.97 -34.94 17.72
CA VAL A 490 23.89 -36.05 18.04
C VAL A 490 24.12 -36.93 16.82
N VAL A 491 23.07 -37.23 16.06
CA VAL A 491 23.16 -38.00 14.80
C VAL A 491 24.08 -37.28 13.80
N ALA A 492 23.89 -35.98 13.58
CA ALA A 492 24.73 -35.20 12.68
C ALA A 492 26.20 -35.18 13.09
N VAL A 493 26.49 -34.97 14.39
CA VAL A 493 27.86 -34.98 14.91
C VAL A 493 28.48 -36.37 14.82
N GLY A 494 27.70 -37.44 15.05
CA GLY A 494 28.15 -38.82 14.94
C GLY A 494 28.45 -39.25 13.50
N LEU A 495 27.68 -38.77 12.51
CA LEU A 495 27.91 -39.07 11.10
C LEU A 495 29.29 -38.60 10.61
N ILE A 496 29.90 -37.61 11.27
CA ILE A 496 31.21 -37.07 10.89
C ILE A 496 32.36 -38.00 11.24
N THR A 497 32.19 -38.85 12.26
CA THR A 497 33.18 -39.88 12.57
C THR A 497 33.12 -41.04 11.57
N LEU A 498 31.97 -41.24 10.93
CA LEU A 498 31.70 -42.36 10.03
C LEU A 498 31.94 -42.04 8.55
N VAL A 499 31.74 -40.78 8.13
CA VAL A 499 31.86 -40.38 6.72
C VAL A 499 33.30 -39.97 6.42
N PRO A 500 34.01 -40.69 5.53
CA PRO A 500 35.34 -40.29 5.10
C PRO A 500 35.33 -38.89 4.47
N ARG A 501 36.38 -38.10 4.72
CA ARG A 501 36.52 -36.73 4.18
C ARG A 501 36.79 -36.66 2.67
N GLU A 502 36.80 -37.80 2.00
CA GLU A 502 36.89 -37.87 0.55
C GLU A 502 35.66 -37.21 -0.11
N ARG A 503 35.85 -36.76 -1.35
CA ARG A 503 34.85 -35.98 -2.09
C ARG A 503 33.55 -36.75 -2.33
N LEU A 504 33.63 -38.05 -2.61
CA LEU A 504 32.46 -38.86 -2.99
C LEU A 504 31.59 -39.27 -1.78
N PRO A 505 32.16 -39.75 -0.66
CA PRO A 505 31.38 -40.07 0.55
C PRO A 505 30.71 -38.85 1.18
N SER A 506 31.37 -37.69 1.17
CA SER A 506 30.78 -36.44 1.70
C SER A 506 29.60 -35.95 0.87
N VAL A 507 29.67 -36.02 -0.46
CA VAL A 507 28.54 -35.72 -1.37
C VAL A 507 27.35 -36.64 -1.08
N LEU A 508 27.59 -37.96 -0.97
CA LEU A 508 26.53 -38.94 -0.69
C LEU A 508 25.88 -38.71 0.68
N ALA A 509 26.68 -38.41 1.71
CA ALA A 509 26.18 -38.14 3.05
C ALA A 509 25.30 -36.88 3.09
N VAL A 510 25.73 -35.80 2.45
CA VAL A 510 24.93 -34.55 2.36
C VAL A 510 23.64 -34.79 1.58
N ALA A 511 23.68 -35.52 0.47
CA ALA A 511 22.49 -35.86 -0.31
C ALA A 511 21.50 -36.72 0.49
N ALA A 512 21.99 -37.72 1.23
CA ALA A 512 21.17 -38.56 2.10
C ALA A 512 20.55 -37.75 3.26
N LEU A 513 21.29 -36.82 3.86
CA LEU A 513 20.77 -35.95 4.90
C LEU A 513 19.76 -34.95 4.37
N ALA A 514 19.94 -34.42 3.15
CA ALA A 514 18.94 -33.60 2.47
C ALA A 514 17.65 -34.40 2.21
N PHE A 515 17.77 -35.66 1.77
CA PHE A 515 16.64 -36.57 1.59
C PHE A 515 15.87 -36.77 2.90
N VAL A 516 16.57 -37.21 3.96
CA VAL A 516 15.95 -37.48 5.27
C VAL A 516 15.36 -36.20 5.87
N GLY A 517 16.08 -35.08 5.77
CA GLY A 517 15.64 -33.80 6.29
C GLY A 517 14.33 -33.32 5.67
N VAL A 518 14.16 -33.50 4.36
CA VAL A 518 12.90 -33.18 3.68
C VAL A 518 11.83 -34.24 3.95
N LEU A 519 12.18 -35.53 3.99
CA LEU A 519 11.21 -36.59 4.27
C LEU A 519 10.55 -36.44 5.65
N LEU A 520 11.28 -35.94 6.64
CA LEU A 520 10.76 -35.64 7.97
C LEU A 520 9.65 -34.57 7.95
N SER A 521 9.53 -33.76 6.88
CA SER A 521 8.42 -32.81 6.72
C SER A 521 7.06 -33.50 6.58
N ARG A 522 7.01 -34.81 6.29
CA ARG A 522 5.77 -35.59 6.24
C ARG A 522 5.04 -35.66 7.59
N PHE A 523 5.78 -35.50 8.68
CA PHE A 523 5.26 -35.53 10.05
C PHE A 523 4.84 -34.13 10.55
N GLY A 524 4.63 -33.19 9.63
CA GLY A 524 4.21 -31.84 9.94
C GLY A 524 5.38 -30.86 10.20
N PRO A 525 5.07 -29.65 10.70
CA PRO A 525 6.02 -28.54 10.80
C PRO A 525 7.17 -28.82 11.79
N GLN A 526 6.90 -29.57 12.87
CA GLN A 526 7.92 -30.00 13.83
C GLN A 526 8.93 -30.94 13.17
N GLY A 527 8.46 -31.92 12.38
CA GLY A 527 9.32 -32.82 11.62
C GLY A 527 10.19 -32.09 10.59
N ALA A 528 9.63 -31.12 9.87
CA ALA A 528 10.38 -30.24 8.98
C ALA A 528 11.42 -29.37 9.72
N GLY A 529 11.13 -29.00 10.98
CA GLY A 529 12.06 -28.34 11.89
C GLY A 529 13.25 -29.23 12.24
N LEU A 530 13.00 -30.46 12.69
CA LEU A 530 14.04 -31.44 13.02
C LEU A 530 14.93 -31.76 11.83
N GLY A 531 14.35 -31.92 10.63
CA GLY A 531 15.10 -32.16 9.41
C GLY A 531 16.04 -31.01 9.02
N ARG A 532 15.62 -29.75 9.23
CA ARG A 532 16.47 -28.57 9.04
C ARG A 532 17.61 -28.52 10.05
N VAL A 533 17.35 -28.83 11.32
CA VAL A 533 18.39 -28.91 12.37
C VAL A 533 19.42 -29.98 12.01
N LEU A 534 18.97 -31.18 11.63
CA LEU A 534 19.85 -32.28 11.20
C LEU A 534 20.82 -31.85 10.10
N PHE A 535 20.30 -31.28 9.02
CA PHE A 535 21.09 -30.83 7.89
C PHE A 535 22.04 -29.67 8.27
N MET A 536 21.56 -28.69 9.04
CA MET A 536 22.37 -27.54 9.47
C MET A 536 23.50 -27.95 10.40
N THR A 537 23.24 -28.84 11.37
CA THR A 537 24.28 -29.32 12.29
C THR A 537 25.39 -30.02 11.52
N PHE A 538 25.05 -30.94 10.60
CA PHE A 538 26.06 -31.62 9.79
C PHE A 538 26.85 -30.65 8.90
N TYR A 539 26.17 -29.71 8.25
CA TYR A 539 26.78 -28.67 7.43
C TYR A 539 27.80 -27.82 8.22
N PHE A 540 27.45 -27.35 9.42
CA PHE A 540 28.35 -26.51 10.21
C PHE A 540 29.52 -27.28 10.80
N SER A 541 29.32 -28.55 11.11
CA SER A 541 30.41 -29.39 11.53
C SER A 541 31.41 -29.67 10.38
N LEU A 542 30.97 -29.73 9.13
CA LEU A 542 31.88 -29.69 7.96
C LEU A 542 32.59 -28.34 7.85
N LEU A 543 31.86 -27.24 8.01
CA LEU A 543 32.39 -25.86 7.97
C LEU A 543 33.53 -25.64 8.99
N LEU A 544 33.34 -26.16 10.21
CA LEU A 544 34.29 -26.02 11.32
C LEU A 544 35.42 -27.06 11.27
N ARG A 545 35.40 -28.00 10.30
CA ARG A 545 36.38 -29.08 10.12
C ARG A 545 36.59 -29.96 11.36
N LEU A 546 35.50 -30.32 12.03
CA LEU A 546 35.55 -31.05 13.31
C LEU A 546 36.32 -32.38 13.21
N SER A 547 37.20 -32.65 14.18
CA SER A 547 37.92 -33.92 14.29
C SER A 547 37.00 -35.00 14.88
N PRO A 548 37.15 -36.28 14.46
CA PRO A 548 36.44 -37.39 15.11
C PRO A 548 36.67 -37.47 16.63
N ASP A 549 37.86 -37.06 17.07
CA ASP A 549 38.25 -37.08 18.49
C ASP A 549 37.45 -36.09 19.36
N ASP A 550 36.83 -35.08 18.73
CA ASP A 550 36.06 -34.05 19.42
C ASP A 550 34.57 -34.43 19.57
N PHE A 551 34.15 -35.63 19.15
CA PHE A 551 32.74 -36.05 19.15
C PHE A 551 32.01 -35.71 20.45
N TRP A 552 32.59 -36.09 21.60
CA TRP A 552 31.97 -35.85 22.91
C TRP A 552 31.88 -34.38 23.26
N LEU A 553 32.88 -33.58 22.87
CA LEU A 553 32.89 -32.15 23.11
C LEU A 553 31.72 -31.47 22.40
N TYR A 554 31.51 -31.81 21.13
CA TYR A 554 30.44 -31.23 20.32
C TYR A 554 29.06 -31.81 20.66
N ALA A 555 28.97 -33.08 21.06
CA ALA A 555 27.72 -33.67 21.55
C ALA A 555 27.27 -33.03 22.88
N LEU A 556 28.18 -32.81 23.84
CA LEU A 556 27.89 -32.09 25.09
C LEU A 556 27.54 -30.63 24.83
N THR A 557 28.24 -29.97 23.91
CA THR A 557 27.90 -28.61 23.47
C THR A 557 26.49 -28.56 22.87
N GLY A 558 26.12 -29.55 22.06
CA GLY A 558 24.77 -29.70 21.53
C GLY A 558 23.71 -29.87 22.62
N LEU A 559 23.99 -30.68 23.65
CA LEU A 559 23.12 -30.85 24.82
C LEU A 559 22.91 -29.52 25.55
N VAL A 560 23.99 -28.79 25.86
CA VAL A 560 23.93 -27.47 26.51
C VAL A 560 23.10 -26.49 25.68
N SER A 561 23.34 -26.45 24.37
CA SER A 561 22.66 -25.55 23.44
C SER A 561 21.16 -25.81 23.33
N VAL A 562 20.77 -27.08 23.18
CA VAL A 562 19.36 -27.49 23.12
C VAL A 562 18.67 -27.22 24.46
N THR A 563 19.34 -27.52 25.57
CA THR A 563 18.81 -27.27 26.92
C THR A 563 18.60 -25.77 27.16
N ALA A 564 19.57 -24.93 26.82
CA ALA A 564 19.43 -23.48 26.87
C ALA A 564 18.26 -22.99 26.01
N SER A 565 18.11 -23.54 24.80
CA SER A 565 17.01 -23.20 23.90
C SER A 565 15.62 -23.59 24.43
N VAL A 566 15.51 -24.68 25.20
CA VAL A 566 14.25 -25.10 25.84
C VAL A 566 13.98 -24.27 27.09
N LEU A 567 15.00 -24.03 27.93
CA LEU A 567 14.85 -23.26 29.17
C LEU A 567 14.41 -21.81 28.92
N VAL A 568 14.94 -21.16 27.87
CA VAL A 568 14.57 -19.78 27.53
C VAL A 568 13.08 -19.64 27.18
N GLN A 569 12.39 -20.73 26.81
CA GLN A 569 10.94 -20.69 26.55
C GLN A 569 10.08 -20.60 27.80
N PHE A 570 10.66 -20.92 28.96
CA PHE A 570 10.00 -20.71 30.25
C PHE A 570 10.11 -19.26 30.71
N ILE A 571 10.96 -18.44 30.09
CA ILE A 571 11.08 -17.02 30.42
C ILE A 571 9.87 -16.27 29.83
N PRO A 572 9.05 -15.60 30.67
CA PRO A 572 7.92 -14.80 30.21
C PRO A 572 8.41 -13.46 29.62
N LEU A 573 8.98 -13.51 28.42
CA LEU A 573 9.49 -12.34 27.70
C LEU A 573 8.41 -11.54 26.95
N GLY A 574 7.15 -12.01 26.90
CA GLY A 574 6.07 -11.37 26.16
C GLY A 574 4.75 -11.38 26.92
N HIS A 575 3.79 -10.56 26.46
CA HIS A 575 2.44 -10.56 27.00
C HIS A 575 1.78 -11.94 26.79
N GLY A 576 0.98 -12.39 27.74
CA GLY A 576 0.10 -13.55 27.55
C GLY A 576 -0.86 -13.36 26.38
N HIS A 577 -1.59 -14.41 25.98
CA HIS A 577 -2.52 -14.38 24.84
C HIS A 577 -3.49 -13.19 24.89
N VAL A 578 -3.92 -12.77 26.08
CA VAL A 578 -4.74 -11.57 26.31
C VAL A 578 -4.07 -10.29 25.78
N GLY A 579 -2.79 -10.06 26.07
CA GLY A 579 -2.07 -8.89 25.57
C GLY A 579 -1.80 -8.96 24.06
N LEU A 580 -1.79 -10.16 23.50
CA LEU A 580 -1.72 -10.37 22.05
C LEU A 580 -3.01 -9.97 21.35
N VAL A 581 -4.16 -10.40 21.88
CA VAL A 581 -5.49 -10.00 21.39
C VAL A 581 -5.65 -8.48 21.53
N ARG A 582 -5.27 -7.89 22.67
CA ARG A 582 -5.22 -6.43 22.87
C ARG A 582 -4.43 -5.70 21.80
N SER A 583 -3.23 -6.18 21.51
CA SER A 583 -2.37 -5.59 20.48
C SER A 583 -2.95 -5.80 19.07
N GLY A 584 -3.61 -6.93 18.84
CA GLY A 584 -4.30 -7.26 17.59
C GLY A 584 -5.50 -6.34 17.32
N VAL A 585 -6.33 -6.07 18.32
CA VAL A 585 -7.47 -5.12 18.22
C VAL A 585 -6.97 -3.72 17.88
N ARG A 586 -5.96 -3.22 18.60
CA ARG A 586 -5.36 -1.92 18.29
C ARG A 586 -4.78 -1.88 16.89
N ALA A 587 -4.11 -2.94 16.45
CA ALA A 587 -3.56 -3.01 15.10
C ALA A 587 -4.68 -3.02 14.04
N PHE A 588 -5.79 -3.70 14.31
CA PHE A 588 -6.97 -3.75 13.45
C PHE A 588 -7.66 -2.39 13.34
N GLU A 589 -8.04 -1.76 14.46
CA GLU A 589 -8.66 -0.43 14.49
C GLU A 589 -7.77 0.63 13.82
N ASN A 590 -6.46 0.58 14.09
CA ASN A 590 -5.51 1.43 13.37
C ASN A 590 -5.52 1.13 11.88
N SER A 591 -5.56 -0.13 11.45
CA SER A 591 -5.57 -0.49 10.03
C SER A 591 -6.85 -0.01 9.34
N VAL A 592 -8.02 -0.09 10.00
CA VAL A 592 -9.28 0.53 9.52
C VAL A 592 -9.06 2.03 9.34
N ALA A 593 -8.59 2.73 10.38
CA ALA A 593 -8.34 4.17 10.30
C ALA A 593 -7.33 4.56 9.21
N HIS A 594 -6.29 3.74 8.98
CA HIS A 594 -5.30 3.95 7.91
C HIS A 594 -5.87 3.66 6.51
N SER A 595 -6.84 2.75 6.38
CA SER A 595 -7.50 2.47 5.08
C SER A 595 -8.36 3.64 4.61
N ILE A 596 -8.88 4.46 5.53
CA ILE A 596 -9.68 5.65 5.23
C ILE A 596 -8.82 6.78 4.63
N ASP A 597 -7.54 6.91 5.02
CA ASP A 597 -6.63 7.99 4.54
C ASP A 597 -6.66 8.19 3.00
N PRO A 598 -6.42 7.14 2.18
CA PRO A 598 -6.49 7.25 0.72
C PRO A 598 -7.91 7.54 0.19
N LEU A 599 -8.98 7.20 0.91
CA LEU A 599 -10.35 7.56 0.53
C LEU A 599 -10.59 9.07 0.69
N VAL A 600 -10.06 9.68 1.76
CA VAL A 600 -10.15 11.13 1.93
C VAL A 600 -9.44 11.85 0.79
N ASP A 601 -8.25 11.38 0.38
CA ASP A 601 -7.51 11.91 -0.77
C ASP A 601 -8.31 11.76 -2.08
N THR A 602 -8.98 10.61 -2.25
CA THR A 602 -9.75 10.27 -3.44
C THR A 602 -10.94 11.20 -3.62
N VAL A 603 -11.73 11.38 -2.56
CA VAL A 603 -12.95 12.22 -2.56
C VAL A 603 -12.59 13.70 -2.62
N SER A 604 -11.63 14.14 -1.79
CA SER A 604 -11.20 15.55 -1.77
C SER A 604 -10.57 16.02 -3.07
N ALA A 605 -9.90 15.14 -3.82
CA ALA A 605 -9.27 15.48 -5.10
C ALA A 605 -10.01 14.93 -6.35
N ALA A 606 -11.16 14.24 -6.17
CA ALA A 606 -11.93 13.57 -7.23
C ALA A 606 -11.03 12.85 -8.24
N ARG A 607 -10.14 12.01 -7.73
CA ARG A 607 -9.15 11.31 -8.54
C ARG A 607 -9.00 9.87 -8.09
N TRP A 608 -8.79 8.97 -9.05
CA TRP A 608 -8.56 7.55 -8.82
C TRP A 608 -7.29 7.05 -9.52
N ASP A 609 -6.17 7.72 -9.20
CA ASP A 609 -4.86 7.46 -9.81
C ASP A 609 -4.32 6.06 -9.44
N PRO A 610 -3.41 5.46 -10.24
CA PRO A 610 -2.76 4.18 -9.92
C PRO A 610 -2.10 4.16 -8.54
N ASP A 611 -1.54 5.29 -8.08
CA ASP A 611 -0.93 5.42 -6.76
C ASP A 611 -1.95 5.32 -5.62
N LEU A 612 -3.14 5.94 -5.78
CA LEU A 612 -4.22 5.87 -4.81
C LEU A 612 -4.82 4.47 -4.77
N ARG A 613 -5.03 3.87 -5.95
CA ARG A 613 -5.43 2.46 -6.06
C ARG A 613 -4.45 1.56 -5.31
N LYS A 614 -3.15 1.70 -5.54
CA LYS A 614 -2.15 0.87 -4.86
C LYS A 614 -2.16 1.08 -3.34
N ARG A 615 -2.27 2.33 -2.86
CA ARG A 615 -2.39 2.63 -1.43
C ARG A 615 -3.66 2.03 -0.81
N MET A 616 -4.77 2.06 -1.54
CA MET A 616 -6.03 1.45 -1.12
C MET A 616 -5.90 -0.06 -0.98
N HIS A 617 -5.42 -0.74 -2.03
CA HIS A 617 -5.23 -2.19 -2.01
C HIS A 617 -4.28 -2.61 -0.88
N SER A 618 -3.15 -1.90 -0.71
CA SER A 618 -2.24 -2.17 0.41
C SER A 618 -2.89 -1.94 1.79
N GLY A 619 -3.80 -0.97 1.91
CA GLY A 619 -4.56 -0.72 3.13
C GLY A 619 -5.58 -1.83 3.43
N LEU A 620 -6.31 -2.29 2.41
CA LEU A 620 -7.25 -3.40 2.52
C LEU A 620 -6.53 -4.73 2.78
N ASP A 621 -5.41 -4.99 2.12
CA ASP A 621 -4.55 -6.17 2.40
C ASP A 621 -4.07 -6.16 3.86
N GLN A 622 -3.66 -4.99 4.36
CA GLN A 622 -3.23 -4.85 5.75
C GLN A 622 -4.38 -5.03 6.74
N LEU A 623 -5.54 -4.44 6.45
CA LEU A 623 -6.77 -4.65 7.23
C LEU A 623 -7.09 -6.15 7.30
N HIS A 624 -7.11 -6.81 6.15
CA HIS A 624 -7.39 -8.24 6.04
C HIS A 624 -6.39 -9.11 6.81
N HIS A 625 -5.10 -8.80 6.71
CA HIS A 625 -4.08 -9.49 7.50
C HIS A 625 -4.27 -9.30 9.01
N THR A 626 -4.61 -8.09 9.47
CA THR A 626 -4.87 -7.84 10.89
C THR A 626 -6.16 -8.49 11.39
N ALA A 627 -7.21 -8.51 10.56
CA ALA A 627 -8.46 -9.20 10.84
C ALA A 627 -8.24 -10.72 10.94
N SER A 628 -7.59 -11.31 9.93
CA SER A 628 -7.24 -12.74 9.93
C SER A 628 -6.36 -13.13 11.12
N PHE A 629 -5.39 -12.27 11.48
CA PHE A 629 -4.55 -12.49 12.66
C PHE A 629 -5.39 -12.50 13.94
N LEU A 630 -6.26 -11.50 14.13
CA LEU A 630 -7.12 -11.37 15.30
C LEU A 630 -8.15 -12.52 15.37
N GLY A 631 -8.83 -12.83 14.27
CA GLY A 631 -9.73 -13.98 14.15
C GLY A 631 -9.03 -15.31 14.44
N GLY A 632 -7.78 -15.46 14.00
CA GLY A 632 -6.95 -16.62 14.30
C GLY A 632 -6.56 -16.73 15.78
N GLN A 633 -6.35 -15.61 16.49
CA GLN A 633 -6.13 -15.63 17.94
C GLN A 633 -7.43 -15.89 18.71
N LEU A 634 -8.58 -15.45 18.20
CA LEU A 634 -9.90 -15.71 18.79
C LEU A 634 -10.36 -17.18 18.59
N THR A 635 -9.80 -17.90 17.62
CA THR A 635 -10.12 -19.32 17.35
C THR A 635 -9.41 -20.29 18.29
N LYS A 636 -8.26 -19.89 18.84
CA LYS A 636 -7.49 -20.75 19.76
C LYS A 636 -8.22 -20.83 21.10
N GLN A 637 -8.60 -22.04 21.49
CA GLN A 637 -9.14 -22.32 22.83
C GLN A 637 -8.02 -22.12 23.87
N ASP A 638 -7.94 -20.92 24.44
CA ASP A 638 -7.06 -20.59 25.56
C ASP A 638 -7.90 -20.35 26.82
N PRO A 639 -7.72 -21.14 27.89
CA PRO A 639 -8.39 -20.93 29.17
C PRO A 639 -8.20 -19.51 29.74
N ALA A 640 -7.16 -18.78 29.33
CA ALA A 640 -6.84 -17.46 29.85
C ALA A 640 -7.74 -16.31 29.36
N LEU A 641 -8.51 -16.50 28.27
CA LEU A 641 -9.40 -15.47 27.72
C LEU A 641 -10.82 -15.53 28.26
N HIS A 642 -11.21 -16.60 28.97
CA HIS A 642 -12.54 -16.80 29.55
C HIS A 642 -13.74 -16.62 28.58
N PHE A 643 -13.54 -16.65 27.26
CA PHE A 643 -14.63 -16.58 26.28
C PHE A 643 -15.20 -17.96 25.95
N SER A 644 -16.53 -18.04 25.83
CA SER A 644 -17.20 -19.20 25.23
C SER A 644 -16.92 -19.26 23.73
N ALA A 645 -17.04 -20.44 23.14
CA ALA A 645 -16.84 -20.60 21.70
C ALA A 645 -17.88 -19.84 20.85
N GLU A 646 -19.05 -19.57 21.42
CA GLU A 646 -20.11 -18.74 20.84
C GLU A 646 -19.74 -17.25 20.84
N GLN A 647 -19.24 -16.73 21.96
CA GLN A 647 -18.73 -15.35 22.05
C GLN A 647 -17.58 -15.11 21.07
N GLN A 648 -16.67 -16.08 20.93
CA GLN A 648 -15.57 -16.02 19.95
C GLN A 648 -16.08 -15.96 18.51
N ASN A 649 -17.16 -16.69 18.19
CA ASN A 649 -17.76 -16.67 16.86
C ASN A 649 -18.45 -15.33 16.57
N ASN A 650 -19.21 -14.78 17.53
CA ASN A 650 -19.88 -13.49 17.38
C ASN A 650 -18.89 -12.33 17.23
N LEU A 651 -17.76 -12.37 17.94
CA LEU A 651 -16.66 -11.39 17.73
C LEU A 651 -16.05 -11.49 16.33
N ARG A 652 -15.93 -12.71 15.78
CA ARG A 652 -15.44 -12.91 14.41
C ARG A 652 -16.40 -12.39 13.35
N ILE A 653 -17.71 -12.52 13.56
CA ILE A 653 -18.73 -11.97 12.66
C ILE A 653 -18.62 -10.44 12.64
N ARG A 654 -18.58 -9.79 13.81
CA ARG A 654 -18.42 -8.33 13.90
C ARG A 654 -17.10 -7.85 13.27
N LEU A 655 -16.02 -8.62 13.41
CA LEU A 655 -14.75 -8.34 12.75
C LEU A 655 -14.89 -8.34 11.22
N PHE A 656 -15.66 -9.29 10.68
CA PHE A 656 -15.96 -9.40 9.26
C PHE A 656 -16.87 -8.27 8.77
N ASP A 657 -17.87 -7.87 9.55
CA ASP A 657 -18.75 -6.74 9.22
C ASP A 657 -17.95 -5.44 9.04
N VAL A 658 -16.93 -5.22 9.87
CA VAL A 658 -16.01 -4.07 9.72
C VAL A 658 -15.17 -4.18 8.45
N GLU A 659 -14.64 -5.36 8.11
CA GLU A 659 -13.90 -5.57 6.86
C GLU A 659 -14.79 -5.23 5.66
N LEU A 660 -16.02 -5.74 5.65
CA LEU A 660 -17.00 -5.51 4.59
C LEU A 660 -17.37 -4.04 4.47
N ALA A 661 -17.78 -3.39 5.56
CA ALA A 661 -18.14 -1.98 5.54
C ALA A 661 -16.98 -1.11 5.02
N THR A 662 -15.73 -1.49 5.29
CA THR A 662 -14.55 -0.80 4.75
C THR A 662 -14.40 -0.99 3.23
N VAL A 663 -14.67 -2.19 2.71
CA VAL A 663 -14.67 -2.48 1.27
C VAL A 663 -15.80 -1.72 0.56
N ASN A 664 -17.01 -1.73 1.11
CA ASN A 664 -18.16 -0.97 0.61
C ASN A 664 -17.85 0.53 0.55
N LEU A 665 -17.25 1.08 1.62
CA LEU A 665 -16.80 2.47 1.65
C LEU A 665 -15.79 2.78 0.54
N SER A 666 -14.88 1.85 0.24
CA SER A 666 -13.89 2.03 -0.82
C SER A 666 -14.53 2.07 -2.22
N ALA A 667 -15.55 1.25 -2.45
CA ALA A 667 -16.31 1.24 -3.70
C ALA A 667 -17.12 2.53 -3.87
N ALA A 668 -17.84 2.94 -2.82
CA ALA A 668 -18.62 4.18 -2.82
C ALA A 668 -17.74 5.42 -3.05
N ALA A 669 -16.55 5.47 -2.45
CA ALA A 669 -15.60 6.55 -2.66
C ALA A 669 -15.05 6.61 -4.09
N ARG A 670 -14.85 5.45 -4.75
CA ARG A 670 -14.46 5.36 -6.15
C ARG A 670 -15.57 5.92 -7.05
N ASP A 671 -16.82 5.51 -6.83
CA ASP A 671 -17.97 5.98 -7.61
C ASP A 671 -18.16 7.50 -7.47
N ALA A 672 -17.86 8.05 -6.29
CA ALA A 672 -17.87 9.49 -6.04
C ALA A 672 -16.86 10.28 -6.90
N THR A 673 -15.82 9.66 -7.47
CA THR A 673 -14.80 10.36 -8.29
C THR A 673 -15.25 10.69 -9.71
N GLY A 674 -16.19 9.94 -10.29
CA GLY A 674 -16.61 10.08 -11.69
C GLY A 674 -17.74 11.07 -11.93
N SER A 675 -18.44 11.49 -10.86
CA SER A 675 -19.54 12.45 -10.94
C SER A 675 -19.02 13.87 -10.92
N GLY A 676 -19.68 14.80 -11.64
CA GLY A 676 -19.41 16.25 -11.60
C GLY A 676 -19.74 16.90 -10.25
N MET A 677 -19.30 16.30 -9.15
CA MET A 677 -19.66 16.65 -7.78
C MET A 677 -19.12 18.04 -7.42
N PRO A 678 -19.95 18.94 -6.89
CA PRO A 678 -19.49 20.24 -6.44
C PRO A 678 -18.37 20.11 -5.40
N ILE A 679 -17.35 20.94 -5.52
CA ILE A 679 -16.21 21.00 -4.57
C ILE A 679 -16.65 21.13 -3.10
N PRO A 680 -17.69 21.91 -2.74
CA PRO A 680 -18.18 21.96 -1.34
C PRO A 680 -18.74 20.63 -0.82
N VAL A 681 -19.40 19.83 -1.67
CA VAL A 681 -19.94 18.51 -1.28
C VAL A 681 -18.79 17.53 -1.07
N ARG A 682 -17.80 17.53 -1.99
CA ARG A 682 -16.56 16.76 -1.83
C ARG A 682 -15.79 17.13 -0.56
N ALA A 683 -15.75 18.41 -0.23
CA ALA A 683 -15.12 18.92 0.99
C ALA A 683 -15.81 18.36 2.24
N ARG A 684 -17.15 18.36 2.25
CA ARG A 684 -17.95 17.85 3.37
C ARG A 684 -17.81 16.35 3.55
N LEU A 685 -17.90 15.57 2.48
CA LEU A 685 -17.65 14.11 2.50
C LEU A 685 -16.22 13.76 2.94
N ALA A 686 -15.24 14.52 2.47
CA ALA A 686 -13.86 14.37 2.95
C ALA A 686 -13.74 14.69 4.45
N GLY A 687 -14.49 15.68 4.94
CA GLY A 687 -14.59 15.99 6.37
C GLY A 687 -15.25 14.87 7.18
N GLU A 688 -16.30 14.24 6.67
CA GLU A 688 -16.96 13.10 7.32
C GLU A 688 -16.03 11.89 7.43
N LEU A 689 -15.28 11.58 6.38
CA LEU A 689 -14.24 10.54 6.42
C LEU A 689 -13.14 10.85 7.44
N GLU A 690 -12.74 12.12 7.55
CA GLU A 690 -11.75 12.57 8.54
C GLU A 690 -12.29 12.49 9.98
N GLN A 691 -13.56 12.85 10.19
CA GLN A 691 -14.25 12.69 11.47
C GLN A 691 -14.37 11.22 11.87
N LEU A 692 -14.75 10.33 10.95
CA LEU A 692 -14.78 8.90 11.19
C LEU A 692 -13.39 8.38 11.57
N GLN A 693 -12.35 8.82 10.88
CA GLN A 693 -10.98 8.46 11.23
C GLN A 693 -10.58 8.94 12.64
N LEU A 694 -10.92 10.17 13.00
CA LEU A 694 -10.65 10.72 14.33
C LEU A 694 -11.44 9.99 15.42
N HIS A 695 -12.68 9.61 15.14
CA HIS A 695 -13.54 8.81 16.00
C HIS A 695 -12.90 7.46 16.32
N ILE A 696 -12.51 6.69 15.31
CA ILE A 696 -11.84 5.38 15.50
C ILE A 696 -10.51 5.54 16.26
N ARG A 697 -9.75 6.60 15.99
CA ARG A 697 -8.49 6.89 16.71
C ARG A 697 -8.69 7.36 18.15
N SER A 698 -9.90 7.82 18.50
CA SER A 698 -10.24 8.31 19.84
C SER A 698 -10.66 7.20 20.79
N TYR A 699 -10.82 5.97 20.29
CA TYR A 699 -11.25 4.85 21.11
C TYR A 699 -10.32 4.60 22.31
N PRO A 700 -10.92 4.18 23.45
CA PRO A 700 -10.17 3.64 24.56
C PRO A 700 -9.19 2.54 24.16
N ASP A 701 -8.12 2.46 24.93
CA ASP A 701 -6.99 1.56 24.73
C ASP A 701 -7.37 0.06 24.80
N LEU A 702 -8.55 -0.27 25.33
CA LEU A 702 -9.12 -1.60 25.53
C LEU A 702 -10.59 -1.57 25.08
N PRO A 703 -11.03 -2.49 24.20
CA PRO A 703 -12.44 -2.62 23.86
C PRO A 703 -13.24 -3.17 25.04
N ALA A 704 -14.55 -2.94 25.03
CA ALA A 704 -15.44 -3.29 26.14
C ALA A 704 -15.43 -4.79 26.49
N TRP A 705 -15.26 -5.68 25.50
CA TRP A 705 -15.18 -7.13 25.70
C TRP A 705 -13.84 -7.63 26.28
N MET A 706 -12.84 -6.76 26.48
CA MET A 706 -11.57 -7.10 27.17
C MET A 706 -11.37 -6.39 28.52
N GLY A 707 -12.24 -5.44 28.90
CA GLY A 707 -12.18 -4.75 30.18
C GLY A 707 -12.96 -5.46 31.27
N ASP A 708 -12.57 -5.28 32.53
CA ASP A 708 -13.42 -5.66 33.67
C ASP A 708 -14.62 -4.71 33.72
N SER A 709 -15.81 -5.29 33.74
CA SER A 709 -17.11 -4.62 33.85
C SER A 709 -17.15 -3.72 35.09
N GLY A 710 -16.95 -2.42 34.94
CA GLY A 710 -16.96 -1.52 36.10
C GLY A 710 -16.92 -0.02 35.85
N ASP A 711 -16.22 0.46 34.81
CA ASP A 711 -16.25 1.88 34.51
C ASP A 711 -17.35 2.19 33.48
N GLU A 712 -18.28 3.06 33.88
CA GLU A 712 -19.17 3.79 32.98
C GLU A 712 -18.31 4.56 31.96
N ASN A 713 -17.82 3.86 30.93
CA ASN A 713 -17.45 4.51 29.69
C ASN A 713 -18.76 5.05 29.14
N ASP A 714 -19.06 6.31 29.46
CA ASP A 714 -20.10 7.11 28.85
C ASP A 714 -20.21 6.71 27.39
N ALA A 715 -21.34 6.09 27.06
CA ALA A 715 -21.56 5.46 25.77
C ALA A 715 -21.17 6.47 24.69
N ILE A 716 -20.22 6.07 23.83
CA ILE A 716 -20.02 6.69 22.53
C ILE A 716 -21.32 6.37 21.77
N ARG A 717 -22.38 7.12 22.06
CA ARG A 717 -23.66 7.01 21.38
C ARG A 717 -23.43 7.51 19.95
N PRO A 718 -24.00 6.83 18.93
CA PRO A 718 -24.08 7.43 17.62
C PRO A 718 -24.75 8.81 17.77
N PRO A 719 -24.24 9.87 17.10
CA PRO A 719 -24.93 11.14 16.98
C PRO A 719 -26.40 10.91 16.63
N ASP A 720 -27.31 11.68 17.23
CA ASP A 720 -28.69 11.77 16.77
C ASP A 720 -28.72 11.90 15.24
N ASP A 721 -29.64 11.18 14.59
CA ASP A 721 -29.80 11.14 13.13
C ASP A 721 -29.74 12.54 12.52
N VAL A 722 -28.58 12.90 11.96
CA VAL A 722 -28.46 14.06 11.08
C VAL A 722 -29.33 13.72 9.87
N PRO A 723 -30.35 14.53 9.54
CA PRO A 723 -31.18 14.26 8.37
C PRO A 723 -30.30 14.11 7.13
N ASP A 724 -30.54 13.05 6.35
CA ASP A 724 -29.78 12.82 5.13
C ASP A 724 -29.85 14.08 4.25
N PRO A 725 -28.73 14.60 3.72
CA PRO A 725 -28.73 15.78 2.89
C PRO A 725 -29.35 15.45 1.52
N ILE A 726 -30.67 15.66 1.40
CA ILE A 726 -31.50 15.37 0.21
C ILE A 726 -30.95 16.09 -1.05
N ASP A 727 -30.30 17.24 -0.87
CA ASP A 727 -29.78 18.08 -1.97
C ASP A 727 -28.47 17.57 -2.61
N TRP A 728 -27.94 16.42 -2.19
CA TRP A 728 -26.65 15.89 -2.67
C TRP A 728 -26.79 14.95 -3.89
N PRO A 729 -25.80 14.89 -4.79
CA PRO A 729 -25.77 13.90 -5.87
C PRO A 729 -25.78 12.45 -5.35
N LEU A 730 -26.39 11.51 -6.09
CA LEU A 730 -26.51 10.10 -5.67
C LEU A 730 -25.17 9.43 -5.26
N PRO A 731 -24.04 9.63 -5.97
CA PRO A 731 -22.75 9.09 -5.53
C PRO A 731 -22.26 9.66 -4.19
N ALA A 732 -22.65 10.90 -3.86
CA ALA A 732 -22.37 11.51 -2.56
C ALA A 732 -23.22 10.88 -1.45
N GLN A 733 -24.49 10.58 -1.73
CA GLN A 733 -25.38 9.90 -0.78
C GLN A 733 -24.91 8.47 -0.48
N ARG A 734 -24.52 7.69 -1.50
CA ARG A 734 -23.95 6.35 -1.32
C ARG A 734 -22.70 6.36 -0.45
N LEU A 735 -21.82 7.33 -0.68
CA LEU A 735 -20.62 7.49 0.15
C LEU A 735 -20.98 7.87 1.59
N HIS A 736 -21.94 8.78 1.79
CA HIS A 736 -22.44 9.15 3.12
C HIS A 736 -23.00 7.93 3.87
N HIS A 737 -23.81 7.10 3.22
CA HIS A 737 -24.35 5.87 3.81
C HIS A 737 -23.23 4.88 4.17
N ALA A 738 -22.26 4.67 3.28
CA ALA A 738 -21.15 3.77 3.55
C ALA A 738 -20.26 4.25 4.72
N VAL A 739 -20.13 5.58 4.92
CA VAL A 739 -19.45 6.16 6.11
C VAL A 739 -20.19 5.77 7.39
N ARG A 740 -21.53 5.85 7.39
CA ARG A 740 -22.37 5.47 8.52
C ARG A 740 -22.32 3.97 8.83
N GLU A 741 -22.37 3.14 7.79
CA GLU A 741 -22.26 1.67 7.90
C GLU A 741 -20.93 1.26 8.55
N LEU A 742 -19.80 1.83 8.11
CA LEU A 742 -18.50 1.56 8.71
C LEU A 742 -18.42 2.04 10.16
N ARG A 743 -18.96 3.23 10.45
CA ARG A 743 -19.02 3.74 11.82
C ARG A 743 -19.78 2.78 12.73
N PHE A 744 -20.96 2.34 12.32
CA PHE A 744 -21.80 1.42 13.08
C PHE A 744 -21.09 0.07 13.32
N ALA A 745 -20.52 -0.54 12.27
CA ALA A 745 -19.82 -1.82 12.40
C ALA A 745 -18.62 -1.73 13.37
N VAL A 746 -17.85 -0.64 13.30
CA VAL A 746 -16.65 -0.46 14.14
C VAL A 746 -17.05 -0.14 15.59
N ASP A 747 -18.06 0.70 15.80
CA ASP A 747 -18.61 0.98 17.14
C ASP A 747 -19.18 -0.30 17.76
N ALA A 748 -19.90 -1.12 16.98
CA ALA A 748 -20.47 -2.39 17.41
C ALA A 748 -19.40 -3.42 17.80
N LEU A 749 -18.22 -3.41 17.18
CA LEU A 749 -17.09 -4.27 17.57
C LEU A 749 -16.39 -3.76 18.83
N HIS A 750 -16.18 -2.45 18.95
CA HIS A 750 -15.43 -1.86 20.06
C HIS A 750 -16.21 -1.87 21.37
N THR A 751 -17.53 -1.64 21.30
CA THR A 751 -18.42 -1.51 22.47
C THR A 751 -19.08 -2.82 22.90
N ALA A 752 -18.93 -3.91 22.14
CA ALA A 752 -19.52 -5.21 22.48
C ALA A 752 -19.07 -5.68 23.88
N ARG A 753 -20.03 -6.04 24.75
CA ARG A 753 -19.72 -6.65 26.05
C ARG A 753 -19.77 -8.17 25.96
N PRO A 754 -19.08 -8.91 26.84
CA PRO A 754 -19.15 -10.37 26.87
C PRO A 754 -20.59 -10.88 27.04
N GLU A 755 -21.43 -10.15 27.77
CA GLU A 755 -22.85 -10.46 28.01
C GLU A 755 -23.69 -10.31 26.73
N ASP A 756 -23.46 -9.26 25.94
CA ASP A 756 -24.15 -8.99 24.66
C ASP A 756 -23.77 -10.00 23.56
N LEU A 757 -22.63 -10.69 23.74
CA LEU A 757 -22.11 -11.68 22.79
C LEU A 757 -22.73 -13.08 22.99
N ILE A 758 -23.59 -13.26 24.01
CA ILE A 758 -24.31 -14.51 24.32
C ILE A 758 -25.79 -14.44 23.86
N GLY A 759 -26.28 -13.29 23.41
CA GLY A 759 -27.70 -13.08 23.06
C GLY A 759 -28.13 -13.70 21.72
N SER A 760 -29.28 -14.41 21.74
CA SER A 760 -30.01 -14.86 20.55
C SER A 760 -30.41 -13.64 19.70
N PRO A 761 -30.30 -13.71 18.35
CA PRO A 761 -30.73 -12.62 17.48
C PRO A 761 -32.26 -12.46 17.57
N GLY A 762 -32.76 -11.47 18.30
CA GLY A 762 -34.21 -11.29 18.44
C GLY A 762 -34.69 -10.06 19.20
N ASP A 763 -34.02 -9.60 20.26
CA ASP A 763 -34.60 -8.55 21.12
C ASP A 763 -33.83 -7.21 21.04
N THR A 764 -34.15 -6.41 20.03
CA THR A 764 -34.08 -4.93 20.13
C THR A 764 -35.27 -4.34 19.39
N ASP A 765 -36.40 -4.20 20.09
CA ASP A 765 -37.53 -3.39 19.62
C ASP A 765 -37.24 -1.90 19.84
N GLY A 766 -37.28 -1.12 18.75
CA GLY A 766 -37.73 0.27 18.77
C GLY A 766 -36.70 1.40 18.61
N ALA A 767 -36.08 1.53 17.43
CA ALA A 767 -36.11 2.74 16.57
C ALA A 767 -35.03 2.68 15.45
N GLY A 768 -35.47 2.51 14.19
CA GLY A 768 -34.75 2.98 12.99
C GLY A 768 -33.79 2.00 12.28
N SER A 769 -34.34 1.27 11.30
CA SER A 769 -33.70 0.58 10.15
C SER A 769 -32.83 -0.68 10.39
N THR A 770 -33.50 -1.82 10.13
CA THR A 770 -33.03 -3.06 9.47
C THR A 770 -32.03 -3.96 10.19
N SER A 771 -32.59 -4.66 11.19
CA SER A 771 -32.64 -6.12 11.31
C SER A 771 -31.37 -6.93 11.00
N ALA A 772 -30.55 -7.04 12.05
CA ALA A 772 -29.79 -8.24 12.34
C ALA A 772 -30.73 -9.34 12.86
N VAL A 773 -30.83 -10.49 12.18
CA VAL A 773 -31.31 -11.73 12.84
C VAL A 773 -30.64 -12.95 12.22
N GLY A 774 -29.89 -13.76 12.99
CA GLY A 774 -29.77 -15.21 12.76
C GLY A 774 -28.37 -15.80 12.54
N ALA A 775 -27.50 -15.85 13.55
CA ALA A 775 -26.36 -16.79 13.60
C ALA A 775 -26.31 -17.42 15.00
N GLY A 776 -26.79 -18.66 15.11
CA GLY A 776 -26.80 -19.45 16.33
C GLY A 776 -25.98 -20.73 16.15
N SER A 777 -24.80 -20.74 16.77
CA SER A 777 -24.13 -21.88 17.42
C SER A 777 -24.02 -23.23 16.69
N ALA A 778 -22.80 -23.65 16.41
CA ALA A 778 -22.22 -24.86 17.01
C ALA A 778 -20.71 -24.91 16.70
N ALA A 779 -19.94 -24.37 17.64
CA ALA A 779 -18.51 -24.59 17.75
C ALA A 779 -18.16 -26.07 17.99
N GLY A 780 -16.98 -26.48 17.52
CA GLY A 780 -16.38 -27.75 17.90
C GLY A 780 -15.16 -28.13 17.07
N GLU A 781 -13.98 -27.87 17.66
CA GLU A 781 -12.72 -28.64 17.50
C GLU A 781 -11.73 -28.30 16.35
N GLN A 782 -10.57 -27.73 16.75
CA GLN A 782 -9.19 -27.95 16.22
C GLN A 782 -8.85 -27.47 14.79
N GLU A 783 -7.62 -27.12 14.37
CA GLU A 783 -6.30 -26.78 14.91
C GLU A 783 -5.52 -26.25 13.66
N SER A 784 -4.68 -25.22 13.81
CA SER A 784 -3.46 -24.98 13.01
C SER A 784 -3.50 -24.92 11.46
N SER A 785 -2.97 -23.84 10.88
CA SER A 785 -2.38 -23.87 9.53
C SER A 785 -1.05 -24.64 9.55
N SER A 786 -1.13 -25.94 9.82
CA SER A 786 -0.41 -26.94 9.04
C SER A 786 -1.38 -27.46 7.98
N ALA A 787 -0.85 -27.93 6.85
CA ALA A 787 -1.62 -28.72 5.91
C ALA A 787 -2.46 -29.81 6.63
N PRO A 788 -3.64 -30.20 6.09
CA PRO A 788 -4.53 -31.14 6.78
C PRO A 788 -3.86 -32.52 6.86
N SER A 789 -3.86 -33.10 8.05
CA SER A 789 -3.67 -34.54 8.23
C SER A 789 -4.50 -35.02 9.42
N GLY A 790 -5.55 -35.81 9.18
CA GLY A 790 -6.31 -36.42 10.27
C GLY A 790 -7.70 -36.99 9.98
N GLY A 791 -8.14 -37.16 8.72
CA GLY A 791 -9.33 -37.96 8.39
C GLY A 791 -8.94 -39.00 7.34
N ARG A 792 -9.24 -40.28 7.61
CA ARG A 792 -8.88 -41.42 6.77
C ARG A 792 -9.71 -41.39 5.47
N ALA A 793 -9.34 -40.53 4.53
CA ALA A 793 -9.80 -40.53 3.15
C ALA A 793 -8.93 -41.50 2.32
N PRO A 794 -9.50 -42.16 1.30
CA PRO A 794 -8.95 -43.40 0.73
C PRO A 794 -7.62 -43.13 0.03
N ALA A 795 -6.63 -43.97 0.34
CA ALA A 795 -5.38 -44.25 -0.39
C ALA A 795 -5.06 -43.38 -1.64
N GLY A 796 -4.81 -42.08 -1.45
CA GLY A 796 -4.30 -41.17 -2.48
C GLY A 796 -2.80 -40.92 -2.30
N THR A 797 -1.98 -41.84 -2.81
CA THR A 797 -0.51 -41.83 -2.98
C THR A 797 0.34 -40.80 -2.21
N ASN A 798 1.16 -41.30 -1.28
CA ASN A 798 2.25 -40.65 -0.52
C ASN A 798 3.39 -39.99 -1.36
N ALA A 799 3.16 -39.62 -2.62
CA ALA A 799 4.20 -39.27 -3.59
C ALA A 799 4.80 -37.86 -3.41
N GLY A 800 4.06 -36.91 -2.80
CA GLY A 800 4.47 -35.49 -2.71
C GLY A 800 5.74 -35.23 -1.87
N PRO A 801 5.82 -35.69 -0.60
CA PRO A 801 7.00 -35.49 0.25
C PRO A 801 8.22 -36.28 -0.25
N ILE A 802 8.00 -37.49 -0.77
CA ILE A 802 9.05 -38.36 -1.30
C ILE A 802 9.69 -37.72 -2.54
N ARG A 803 8.87 -37.18 -3.45
CA ARG A 803 9.36 -36.42 -4.61
C ARG A 803 10.30 -35.30 -4.20
N ARG A 804 9.90 -34.46 -3.24
CA ARG A 804 10.72 -33.34 -2.76
C ARG A 804 12.00 -33.81 -2.09
N ALA A 805 11.94 -34.90 -1.33
CA ALA A 805 13.13 -35.50 -0.73
C ALA A 805 14.13 -35.97 -1.79
N VAL A 806 13.66 -36.60 -2.87
CA VAL A 806 14.51 -36.99 -4.02
C VAL A 806 15.10 -35.76 -4.72
N GLN A 807 14.27 -34.74 -5.00
CA GLN A 807 14.74 -33.49 -5.60
C GLN A 807 15.80 -32.80 -4.72
N ALA A 808 15.59 -32.76 -3.40
CA ALA A 808 16.56 -32.20 -2.46
C ALA A 808 17.87 -33.00 -2.44
N ALA A 809 17.80 -34.32 -2.40
CA ALA A 809 19.00 -35.17 -2.44
C ALA A 809 19.84 -34.90 -3.71
N LEU A 810 19.18 -34.92 -4.87
CA LEU A 810 19.83 -34.71 -6.16
C LEU A 810 20.37 -33.29 -6.31
N ALA A 811 19.57 -32.27 -6.01
CA ALA A 811 19.99 -30.87 -6.12
C ALA A 811 21.18 -30.57 -5.21
N THR A 812 21.12 -31.02 -3.95
CA THR A 812 22.17 -30.76 -2.96
C THR A 812 23.45 -31.53 -3.27
N GLY A 813 23.32 -32.80 -3.71
CA GLY A 813 24.46 -33.62 -4.12
C GLY A 813 25.15 -33.09 -5.38
N LEU A 814 24.38 -32.73 -6.42
CA LEU A 814 24.92 -32.12 -7.64
C LEU A 814 25.56 -30.75 -7.35
N ALA A 815 24.94 -29.94 -6.49
CA ALA A 815 25.49 -28.64 -6.12
C ALA A 815 26.82 -28.77 -5.40
N LEU A 816 26.96 -29.74 -4.48
CA LEU A 816 28.22 -29.99 -3.80
C LEU A 816 29.28 -30.56 -4.75
N TRP A 817 28.89 -31.45 -5.68
CA TRP A 817 29.79 -32.00 -6.69
C TRP A 817 30.34 -30.94 -7.64
N ILE A 818 29.47 -30.13 -8.23
CA ILE A 818 29.81 -29.06 -9.18
C ILE A 818 30.50 -27.90 -8.45
N GLY A 819 30.03 -27.52 -7.25
CA GLY A 819 30.69 -26.53 -6.40
C GLY A 819 32.13 -26.91 -6.08
N GLY A 820 32.39 -28.19 -5.81
CA GLY A 820 33.76 -28.71 -5.61
C GLY A 820 34.67 -28.63 -6.83
N SER A 821 34.14 -28.37 -8.03
CA SER A 821 34.97 -28.08 -9.22
C SER A 821 35.35 -26.61 -9.32
N VAL A 822 34.63 -25.73 -8.63
CA VAL A 822 34.91 -24.29 -8.52
C VAL A 822 35.87 -24.02 -7.36
N SER A 823 35.56 -24.56 -6.17
CA SER A 823 36.44 -24.46 -5.00
C SER A 823 36.37 -25.70 -4.14
N GLU A 824 37.49 -26.40 -3.97
CA GLU A 824 37.58 -27.54 -3.05
C GLU A 824 37.37 -27.12 -1.59
N THR A 825 37.71 -25.86 -1.26
CA THR A 825 37.66 -25.31 0.10
C THR A 825 36.28 -24.82 0.51
N TYR A 826 35.44 -24.36 -0.43
CA TYR A 826 34.17 -23.69 -0.14
C TYR A 826 32.91 -24.36 -0.74
N GLN A 827 33.06 -25.47 -1.49
CA GLN A 827 32.01 -26.22 -2.20
C GLN A 827 30.66 -26.43 -1.48
N TYR A 828 30.67 -26.46 -0.15
CA TYR A 828 29.46 -26.58 0.66
C TYR A 828 28.53 -25.36 0.56
N TRP A 829 28.99 -24.17 0.13
CA TRP A 829 28.10 -23.02 -0.07
C TRP A 829 27.15 -23.17 -1.25
N ALA A 830 27.42 -24.08 -2.19
CA ALA A 830 26.46 -24.41 -3.25
C ALA A 830 25.32 -25.31 -2.73
N ALA A 831 25.59 -26.19 -1.76
CA ALA A 831 24.60 -27.11 -1.20
C ALA A 831 23.51 -26.41 -0.39
N LEU A 832 23.87 -25.38 0.39
CA LEU A 832 22.92 -24.73 1.29
C LEU A 832 21.79 -23.97 0.56
N PRO A 833 22.06 -23.19 -0.50
CA PRO A 833 21.05 -22.65 -1.41
C PRO A 833 20.24 -23.74 -2.11
N ALA A 834 20.88 -24.81 -2.60
CA ALA A 834 20.17 -25.90 -3.26
C ALA A 834 19.09 -26.53 -2.35
N PHE A 835 19.40 -26.72 -1.06
CA PHE A 835 18.47 -27.23 -0.06
C PHE A 835 17.33 -26.25 0.27
N PHE A 836 17.62 -24.95 0.43
CA PHE A 836 16.61 -23.97 0.86
C PHE A 836 15.71 -23.42 -0.25
N VAL A 837 16.17 -23.49 -1.50
CA VAL A 837 15.47 -22.87 -2.64
C VAL A 837 14.33 -23.76 -3.15
N LEU A 838 14.40 -25.08 -2.94
CA LEU A 838 13.36 -26.01 -3.37
C LEU A 838 11.98 -25.64 -2.82
N GLY A 839 11.05 -25.42 -3.74
CA GLY A 839 9.64 -25.11 -3.49
C GLY A 839 8.71 -26.28 -3.79
N GLU A 840 7.41 -26.05 -3.61
CA GLU A 840 6.36 -26.98 -4.02
C GLU A 840 6.22 -27.06 -5.55
N THR A 841 6.54 -25.97 -6.22
CA THR A 841 6.46 -25.79 -7.67
C THR A 841 7.75 -25.23 -8.25
N ASP A 842 7.93 -25.35 -9.56
CA ASP A 842 9.06 -24.79 -10.30
C ASP A 842 9.14 -23.25 -10.16
N GLY A 843 8.02 -22.54 -10.27
CA GLY A 843 7.97 -21.08 -10.10
C GLY A 843 8.29 -20.63 -8.67
N GLU A 844 7.84 -21.37 -7.66
CA GLU A 844 8.22 -21.09 -6.27
C GLU A 844 9.73 -21.32 -6.05
N THR A 845 10.28 -22.39 -6.64
CA THR A 845 11.72 -22.68 -6.61
C THR A 845 12.52 -21.57 -7.28
N PHE A 846 12.09 -21.10 -8.46
CA PHE A 846 12.71 -19.96 -9.14
C PHE A 846 12.68 -18.69 -8.27
N LEU A 847 11.53 -18.36 -7.69
CA LEU A 847 11.36 -17.17 -6.87
C LEU A 847 12.24 -17.21 -5.63
N LYS A 848 12.25 -18.35 -4.90
CA LYS A 848 13.15 -18.56 -3.76
C LYS A 848 14.62 -18.48 -4.17
N GLY A 849 14.97 -18.98 -5.36
CA GLY A 849 16.32 -18.92 -5.92
C GLY A 849 16.77 -17.49 -6.15
N MET A 850 15.94 -16.68 -6.82
CA MET A 850 16.21 -15.26 -7.04
C MET A 850 16.30 -14.50 -5.72
N GLN A 851 15.36 -14.74 -4.80
CA GLN A 851 15.37 -14.13 -3.47
C GLN A 851 16.66 -14.47 -2.69
N ARG A 852 17.15 -15.71 -2.85
CA ARG A 852 18.39 -16.17 -2.22
C ARG A 852 19.60 -15.47 -2.82
N ILE A 853 19.70 -15.37 -4.16
CA ILE A 853 20.80 -14.69 -4.85
C ILE A 853 20.84 -13.21 -4.42
N VAL A 854 19.73 -12.49 -4.52
CA VAL A 854 19.64 -11.07 -4.12
C VAL A 854 19.99 -10.89 -2.64
N GLY A 855 19.45 -11.73 -1.76
CA GLY A 855 19.75 -11.70 -0.33
C GLY A 855 21.23 -11.95 -0.04
N THR A 856 21.86 -12.91 -0.73
CA THR A 856 23.27 -13.24 -0.54
C THR A 856 24.20 -12.15 -1.08
N VAL A 857 23.92 -11.55 -2.23
CA VAL A 857 24.71 -10.43 -2.76
C VAL A 857 24.65 -9.22 -1.81
N ALA A 858 23.44 -8.82 -1.39
CA ALA A 858 23.28 -7.71 -0.46
C ALA A 858 23.88 -8.02 0.92
N GLY A 859 23.72 -9.25 1.41
CA GLY A 859 24.26 -9.69 2.70
C GLY A 859 25.78 -9.79 2.70
N ALA A 860 26.39 -10.21 1.59
CA ALA A 860 27.83 -10.21 1.42
C ALA A 860 28.39 -8.79 1.39
N ALA A 861 27.74 -7.86 0.66
CA ALA A 861 28.13 -6.45 0.63
C ALA A 861 28.06 -5.80 2.02
N ILE A 862 26.98 -6.04 2.77
CA ILE A 862 26.81 -5.50 4.14
C ILE A 862 27.79 -6.15 5.12
N GLY A 863 27.91 -7.47 5.10
CA GLY A 863 28.82 -8.20 6.00
C GLY A 863 30.28 -7.80 5.80
N PHE A 864 30.70 -7.61 4.54
CA PHE A 864 32.04 -7.14 4.22
C PHE A 864 32.24 -5.66 4.54
N GLY A 865 31.24 -4.82 4.25
CA GLY A 865 31.27 -3.41 4.64
C GLY A 865 31.47 -3.25 6.14
N PHE A 866 30.84 -4.10 6.96
CA PHE A 866 31.09 -4.14 8.39
C PHE A 866 32.50 -4.66 8.72
N ALA A 867 32.95 -5.76 8.11
CA ALA A 867 34.29 -6.31 8.38
C ALA A 867 35.41 -5.30 8.08
N ILE A 868 35.34 -4.55 6.96
CA ILE A 868 36.33 -3.53 6.59
C ILE A 868 36.33 -2.36 7.57
N VAL A 869 35.15 -1.85 7.93
CA VAL A 869 35.01 -0.63 8.75
C VAL A 869 35.33 -0.90 10.22
N VAL A 870 34.97 -2.09 10.73
CA VAL A 870 35.06 -2.45 12.15
C VAL A 870 36.39 -3.11 12.50
N GLY A 871 37.00 -3.86 11.57
CA GLY A 871 38.16 -4.70 11.86
C GLY A 871 37.85 -5.85 12.84
N THR A 872 38.88 -6.42 13.46
CA THR A 872 38.77 -7.60 14.34
C THR A 872 38.41 -7.27 15.80
N ASP A 873 37.85 -6.09 16.08
CA ASP A 873 37.52 -5.67 17.44
C ASP A 873 36.33 -6.47 18.00
N THR A 874 36.65 -7.49 18.81
CA THR A 874 35.70 -8.35 19.53
C THR A 874 34.51 -7.62 20.19
N PRO A 875 34.69 -6.47 20.88
CA PRO A 875 33.56 -5.76 21.50
C PRO A 875 32.56 -5.17 20.49
N VAL A 876 32.93 -5.03 19.22
CA VAL A 876 32.05 -4.53 18.15
C VAL A 876 31.47 -5.69 17.33
N VAL A 877 32.26 -6.73 17.04
CA VAL A 877 31.83 -7.90 16.26
C VAL A 877 30.75 -8.72 16.98
N LEU A 878 30.86 -8.91 18.31
CA LEU A 878 29.88 -9.69 19.08
C LEU A 878 28.46 -9.09 19.07
N PRO A 879 28.24 -7.78 19.35
CA PRO A 879 26.94 -7.13 19.17
C PRO A 879 26.40 -7.23 17.74
N LEU A 880 27.29 -7.15 16.74
CA LEU A 880 26.91 -7.22 15.33
C LEU A 880 26.43 -8.63 14.94
N LEU A 881 27.08 -9.68 15.44
CA LEU A 881 26.61 -11.07 15.30
C LEU A 881 25.26 -11.27 16.00
N ALA A 882 25.09 -10.73 17.21
CA ALA A 882 23.81 -10.75 17.92
C ALA A 882 22.69 -10.05 17.12
N LEU A 883 22.99 -8.90 16.52
CA LEU A 883 22.07 -8.18 15.64
C LEU A 883 21.70 -9.02 14.41
N CYS A 884 22.66 -9.71 13.78
CA CYS A 884 22.37 -10.56 12.63
C CYS A 884 21.50 -11.77 13.01
N ILE A 885 21.71 -12.38 14.18
CA ILE A 885 20.84 -13.45 14.71
C ILE A 885 19.42 -12.92 14.95
N LEU A 886 19.29 -11.78 15.62
CA LEU A 886 18.00 -11.15 15.90
C LEU A 886 17.26 -10.80 14.60
N ALA A 887 17.93 -10.14 13.66
CA ALA A 887 17.32 -9.70 12.41
C ALA A 887 16.97 -10.88 11.48
N SER A 888 17.84 -11.90 11.39
CA SER A 888 17.58 -13.08 10.55
C SER A 888 16.36 -13.88 11.02
N THR A 889 16.14 -13.95 12.33
CA THR A 889 14.99 -14.64 12.95
C THR A 889 13.73 -13.77 12.89
N TYR A 890 13.86 -12.45 13.11
CA TYR A 890 12.75 -11.50 13.06
C TYR A 890 12.11 -11.40 11.68
N PHE A 891 12.93 -11.32 10.63
CA PHE A 891 12.45 -11.19 9.25
C PHE A 891 12.11 -12.53 8.59
N ARG A 892 12.41 -13.68 9.21
CA ARG A 892 12.14 -15.02 8.66
C ARG A 892 10.70 -15.23 8.16
N PRO A 893 9.63 -14.84 8.89
CA PRO A 893 8.25 -15.00 8.41
C PRO A 893 7.78 -13.88 7.47
N VAL A 894 8.54 -12.79 7.33
CA VAL A 894 8.14 -11.58 6.57
C VAL A 894 8.80 -11.52 5.20
N SER A 895 10.11 -11.78 5.13
CA SER A 895 10.88 -11.67 3.89
C SER A 895 12.04 -12.65 3.90
N SER A 896 11.98 -13.60 2.96
CA SER A 896 13.06 -14.55 2.68
C SER A 896 14.36 -13.85 2.25
N VAL A 897 14.26 -12.75 1.48
CA VAL A 897 15.41 -11.96 1.03
C VAL A 897 16.13 -11.35 2.22
N LEU A 898 15.39 -10.69 3.11
CA LEU A 898 15.96 -9.99 4.24
C LEU A 898 16.51 -10.99 5.29
N SER A 899 15.83 -12.11 5.49
CA SER A 899 16.36 -13.20 6.32
C SER A 899 17.66 -13.79 5.73
N ALA A 900 17.72 -14.05 4.42
CA ALA A 900 18.92 -14.55 3.75
C ALA A 900 20.09 -13.55 3.78
N LEU A 901 19.80 -12.26 3.68
CA LEU A 901 20.76 -11.16 3.83
C LEU A 901 21.43 -11.22 5.20
N TRP A 902 20.64 -11.21 6.29
CA TRP A 902 21.19 -11.23 7.65
C TRP A 902 21.90 -12.54 8.00
N ILE A 903 21.45 -13.68 7.48
CA ILE A 903 22.17 -14.96 7.63
C ILE A 903 23.52 -14.91 6.89
N THR A 904 23.57 -14.32 5.69
CA THR A 904 24.82 -14.20 4.93
C THR A 904 25.79 -13.25 5.61
N ALA A 905 25.30 -12.11 6.11
CA ALA A 905 26.09 -11.18 6.90
C ALA A 905 26.62 -11.83 8.20
N PHE A 906 25.80 -12.60 8.91
CA PHE A 906 26.22 -13.38 10.08
C PHE A 906 27.38 -14.33 9.73
N VAL A 907 27.26 -15.09 8.64
CA VAL A 907 28.32 -16.00 8.20
C VAL A 907 29.58 -15.23 7.80
N ALA A 908 29.47 -14.11 7.09
CA ALA A 908 30.64 -13.30 6.71
C ALA A 908 31.40 -12.79 7.94
N LEU A 909 30.70 -12.21 8.91
CA LEU A 909 31.30 -11.75 10.18
C LEU A 909 31.90 -12.90 11.00
N LEU A 910 31.30 -14.09 10.92
CA LEU A 910 31.85 -15.28 11.56
C LEU A 910 33.18 -15.72 10.91
N TYR A 911 33.29 -15.59 9.59
CA TYR A 911 34.52 -15.91 8.84
C TYR A 911 35.65 -14.91 9.14
N ASP A 912 35.30 -13.64 9.28
CA ASP A 912 36.22 -12.60 9.72
C ASP A 912 36.75 -12.89 11.13
N LEU A 913 35.85 -13.23 12.07
CA LEU A 913 36.23 -13.64 13.44
C LEU A 913 37.13 -14.88 13.47
N LEU A 914 36.98 -15.79 12.50
CA LEU A 914 37.81 -16.99 12.35
C LEU A 914 39.14 -16.72 11.62
N GLY A 915 39.40 -15.49 11.15
CA GLY A 915 40.59 -15.11 10.40
C GLY A 915 40.68 -15.76 9.01
N ARG A 916 39.54 -16.07 8.38
CA ARG A 916 39.45 -16.81 7.11
C ARG A 916 38.83 -16.00 5.96
N LEU A 917 38.72 -14.68 6.13
CA LEU A 917 38.04 -13.82 5.17
C LEU A 917 39.04 -13.20 4.19
N ASP A 918 38.88 -13.49 2.90
CA ASP A 918 39.66 -12.91 1.81
C ASP A 918 38.73 -12.36 0.70
N THR A 919 39.21 -11.45 -0.15
CA THR A 919 38.39 -10.80 -1.19
C THR A 919 37.84 -11.82 -2.20
N GLU A 920 38.64 -12.83 -2.56
CA GLU A 920 38.25 -13.96 -3.43
C GLU A 920 37.10 -14.79 -2.82
N THR A 921 37.02 -14.82 -1.48
CA THR A 921 35.99 -15.55 -0.74
C THR A 921 34.58 -14.99 -0.99
N ILE A 922 34.47 -13.69 -1.31
CA ILE A 922 33.20 -12.99 -1.55
C ILE A 922 32.64 -13.34 -2.93
N GLU A 923 33.50 -13.32 -3.96
CA GLU A 923 33.11 -13.67 -5.33
C GLU A 923 32.66 -15.13 -5.38
N LEU A 924 33.40 -16.02 -4.73
CA LEU A 924 33.06 -17.44 -4.59
C LEU A 924 31.70 -17.63 -3.90
N ARG A 925 31.37 -16.83 -2.89
CA ARG A 925 30.09 -16.92 -2.18
C ARG A 925 28.88 -16.63 -3.09
N VAL A 926 29.01 -15.66 -3.98
CA VAL A 926 27.95 -15.32 -4.94
C VAL A 926 27.85 -16.39 -6.02
N VAL A 927 28.99 -16.82 -6.59
CA VAL A 927 29.05 -17.84 -7.64
C VAL A 927 28.46 -19.17 -7.17
N GLU A 928 28.90 -19.69 -6.02
CA GLU A 928 28.39 -20.96 -5.50
C GLU A 928 26.91 -20.89 -5.14
N THR A 929 26.41 -19.72 -4.71
CA THR A 929 24.98 -19.52 -4.46
C THR A 929 24.16 -19.57 -5.74
N VAL A 930 24.66 -18.97 -6.82
CA VAL A 930 24.04 -19.04 -8.14
C VAL A 930 24.03 -20.48 -8.66
N ILE A 931 25.13 -21.22 -8.50
CA ILE A 931 25.23 -22.64 -8.87
C ILE A 931 24.18 -23.47 -8.11
N GLY A 932 24.11 -23.32 -6.79
CA GLY A 932 23.16 -24.04 -5.94
C GLY A 932 21.70 -23.75 -6.30
N ALA A 933 21.34 -22.47 -6.45
CA ALA A 933 20.00 -22.06 -6.84
C ALA A 933 19.64 -22.53 -8.27
N GLY A 934 20.58 -22.45 -9.21
CA GLY A 934 20.42 -22.91 -10.58
C GLY A 934 20.19 -24.42 -10.66
N LEU A 935 20.98 -25.22 -9.94
CA LEU A 935 20.82 -26.68 -9.91
C LEU A 935 19.51 -27.11 -9.23
N ALA A 936 19.08 -26.42 -8.16
CA ALA A 936 17.77 -26.66 -7.58
C ALA A 936 16.64 -26.40 -8.58
N LEU A 937 16.73 -25.34 -9.38
CA LEU A 937 15.75 -25.05 -10.43
C LEU A 937 15.75 -26.11 -11.54
N VAL A 938 16.92 -26.51 -12.02
CA VAL A 938 17.05 -27.55 -13.05
C VAL A 938 16.47 -28.87 -12.53
N VAL A 939 16.79 -29.27 -11.30
CA VAL A 939 16.24 -30.48 -10.69
C VAL A 939 14.73 -30.38 -10.50
N ALA A 940 14.20 -29.24 -10.05
CA ALA A 940 12.76 -29.03 -9.92
C ALA A 940 12.03 -29.04 -11.28
N ALA A 941 12.68 -28.61 -12.36
CA ALA A 941 12.14 -28.59 -13.71
C ALA A 941 12.21 -29.95 -14.44
N VAL A 942 13.19 -30.79 -14.11
CA VAL A 942 13.45 -32.08 -14.80
C VAL A 942 12.96 -33.29 -14.00
N VAL A 943 13.19 -33.31 -12.69
CA VAL A 943 12.91 -34.49 -11.84
C VAL A 943 11.50 -34.36 -11.27
N LEU A 944 10.53 -35.08 -11.85
CA LEU A 944 9.12 -35.08 -11.42
C LEU A 944 8.52 -33.65 -11.32
N PRO A 945 8.50 -32.87 -12.42
CA PRO A 945 8.15 -31.46 -12.37
C PRO A 945 6.70 -31.22 -11.95
N THR A 946 6.49 -30.25 -11.07
CA THR A 946 5.18 -29.65 -10.78
C THR A 946 5.15 -28.21 -11.21
N ARG A 947 4.54 -27.95 -12.37
CA ARG A 947 4.42 -26.60 -12.93
C ARG A 947 3.47 -25.75 -12.10
N THR A 948 3.86 -24.53 -11.78
CA THR A 948 3.03 -23.58 -10.99
C THR A 948 1.65 -23.39 -11.62
N ARG A 949 1.55 -23.29 -12.95
CA ARG A 949 0.27 -23.11 -13.66
C ARG A 949 -0.70 -24.29 -13.46
N THR A 950 -0.20 -25.52 -13.54
CA THR A 950 -1.00 -26.73 -13.35
C THR A 950 -1.46 -26.87 -11.90
N ARG A 951 -0.58 -26.54 -10.94
CA ARG A 951 -0.95 -26.56 -9.52
C ARG A 951 -1.98 -25.48 -9.19
N LEU A 952 -1.80 -24.28 -9.74
CA LEU A 952 -2.75 -23.18 -9.59
C LEU A 952 -4.12 -23.54 -10.14
N SER A 953 -4.21 -24.03 -11.37
CA SER A 953 -5.49 -24.49 -11.96
C SER A 953 -6.15 -25.60 -11.11
N SER A 954 -5.38 -26.57 -10.61
CA SER A 954 -5.89 -27.63 -9.74
C SER A 954 -6.44 -27.10 -8.42
N ASP A 955 -5.72 -26.18 -7.76
CA ASP A 955 -6.14 -25.62 -6.47
C ASP A 955 -7.35 -24.67 -6.67
N THR A 956 -7.40 -23.90 -7.76
CA THR A 956 -8.55 -23.08 -8.15
C THR A 956 -9.77 -23.94 -8.48
N SER A 957 -9.60 -25.05 -9.20
CA SER A 957 -10.70 -25.98 -9.50
C SER A 957 -11.27 -26.61 -8.23
N GLN A 958 -10.41 -26.93 -7.25
CA GLN A 958 -10.87 -27.43 -5.95
C GLN A 958 -11.68 -26.38 -5.19
N LEU A 959 -11.26 -25.12 -5.24
CA LEU A 959 -11.99 -24.00 -4.64
C LEU A 959 -13.35 -23.81 -5.30
N VAL A 960 -13.40 -23.74 -6.64
CA VAL A 960 -14.65 -23.57 -7.40
C VAL A 960 -15.62 -24.72 -7.11
N ARG A 961 -15.15 -25.97 -7.06
CA ARG A 961 -15.98 -27.12 -6.64
C ARG A 961 -16.52 -26.95 -5.23
N THR A 962 -15.70 -26.47 -4.30
CA THR A 962 -16.14 -26.24 -2.91
C THR A 962 -17.19 -25.12 -2.84
N VAL A 963 -17.09 -24.08 -3.69
CA VAL A 963 -18.11 -23.03 -3.80
C VAL A 963 -19.40 -23.62 -4.36
N GLN A 964 -19.33 -24.33 -5.49
CA GLN A 964 -20.47 -25.03 -6.10
C GLN A 964 -21.18 -25.95 -5.10
N ASP A 965 -20.40 -26.73 -4.35
CA ASP A 965 -20.86 -27.62 -3.29
C ASP A 965 -21.61 -26.88 -2.16
N VAL A 966 -21.15 -25.68 -1.75
CA VAL A 966 -21.82 -24.87 -0.72
C VAL A 966 -23.09 -24.23 -1.26
N THR A 967 -23.03 -23.65 -2.46
CA THR A 967 -24.19 -23.07 -3.14
C THR A 967 -25.29 -24.12 -3.36
N GLY A 968 -24.91 -25.35 -3.74
CA GLY A 968 -25.85 -26.47 -3.88
C GLY A 968 -26.51 -26.88 -2.57
N ILE A 969 -25.78 -26.88 -1.44
CA ILE A 969 -26.37 -27.12 -0.10
C ILE A 969 -27.40 -26.03 0.25
N CYS A 970 -27.06 -24.76 0.04
CA CYS A 970 -27.98 -23.64 0.31
C CYS A 970 -29.24 -23.73 -0.57
N LEU A 971 -29.09 -23.96 -1.88
CA LEU A 971 -30.22 -24.13 -2.80
C LEU A 971 -31.09 -25.33 -2.45
N ALA A 972 -30.50 -26.48 -2.10
CA ALA A 972 -31.25 -27.65 -1.67
C ALA A 972 -32.09 -27.38 -0.40
N HIS A 973 -31.56 -26.60 0.55
CA HIS A 973 -32.30 -26.18 1.73
C HIS A 973 -33.47 -25.24 1.37
N LEU A 974 -33.24 -24.25 0.51
CA LEU A 974 -34.26 -23.31 0.02
C LEU A 974 -35.39 -24.01 -0.74
N ARG A 975 -35.07 -25.04 -1.55
CA ARG A 975 -36.04 -25.89 -2.27
C ARG A 975 -36.93 -26.72 -1.35
N SER A 976 -36.37 -27.21 -0.23
CA SER A 976 -37.11 -28.01 0.76
C SER A 976 -38.07 -27.19 1.64
N GLY A 977 -38.20 -25.88 1.42
CA GLY A 977 -39.13 -25.01 2.13
C GLY A 977 -38.78 -24.83 3.61
N SER A 978 -37.50 -24.66 3.96
CA SER A 978 -36.99 -24.42 5.34
C SER A 978 -37.37 -25.47 6.40
N THR A 979 -37.95 -26.61 6.00
CA THR A 979 -38.31 -27.71 6.90
C THR A 979 -37.16 -28.68 7.16
N GLY A 980 -36.09 -28.66 6.35
CA GLY A 980 -34.89 -29.47 6.55
C GLY A 980 -33.91 -28.82 7.55
N THR A 981 -33.28 -29.60 8.42
CA THR A 981 -32.23 -29.10 9.32
C THR A 981 -30.96 -28.77 8.52
N LEU A 982 -30.58 -27.49 8.45
CA LEU A 982 -29.30 -27.07 7.87
C LEU A 982 -28.16 -27.57 8.78
N ASP A 983 -27.27 -28.43 8.27
CA ASP A 983 -26.11 -28.91 9.03
C ASP A 983 -25.05 -27.80 9.14
N ARG A 984 -25.21 -26.96 10.17
CA ARG A 984 -24.34 -25.82 10.45
C ARG A 984 -22.87 -26.23 10.65
N GLN A 985 -22.61 -27.43 11.14
CA GLN A 985 -21.23 -27.91 11.34
C GLN A 985 -20.54 -28.23 10.01
N GLU A 986 -21.25 -28.86 9.08
CA GLU A 986 -20.72 -29.13 7.74
C GLU A 986 -20.52 -27.85 6.92
N LEU A 987 -21.44 -26.88 7.01
CA LEU A 987 -21.28 -25.56 6.39
C LEU A 987 -20.07 -24.80 6.95
N ALA A 988 -19.95 -24.71 8.28
CA ALA A 988 -18.79 -24.07 8.92
C ALA A 988 -17.46 -24.74 8.51
N ARG A 989 -17.45 -26.07 8.36
CA ARG A 989 -16.28 -26.82 7.87
C ARG A 989 -15.94 -26.49 6.42
N ARG A 990 -16.95 -26.38 5.54
CA ARG A 990 -16.74 -26.01 4.13
C ARG A 990 -16.32 -24.55 3.96
N GLU A 991 -16.86 -23.62 4.75
CA GLU A 991 -16.40 -22.24 4.78
C GLU A 991 -14.93 -22.10 5.23
N LEU A 992 -14.53 -22.87 6.25
CA LEU A 992 -13.12 -22.94 6.67
C LEU A 992 -12.24 -23.51 5.54
N ALA A 993 -12.72 -24.53 4.84
CA ALA A 993 -12.04 -25.11 3.69
C ALA A 993 -11.90 -24.09 2.55
N LEU A 994 -12.94 -23.34 2.21
CA LEU A 994 -12.91 -22.27 1.20
C LEU A 994 -11.84 -21.22 1.54
N THR A 995 -11.81 -20.77 2.78
CA THR A 995 -10.81 -19.80 3.27
C THR A 995 -9.38 -20.34 3.10
N THR A 996 -9.17 -21.60 3.49
CA THR A 996 -7.87 -22.27 3.39
C THR A 996 -7.45 -22.44 1.93
N LEU A 997 -8.40 -22.77 1.05
CA LEU A 997 -8.16 -22.95 -0.39
C LEU A 997 -7.83 -21.63 -1.08
N VAL A 998 -8.54 -20.52 -0.76
CA VAL A 998 -8.22 -19.18 -1.30
C VAL A 998 -6.79 -18.80 -0.94
N GLN A 999 -6.39 -18.94 0.33
CA GLN A 999 -5.04 -18.64 0.78
C GLN A 999 -3.98 -19.52 0.08
N LYS A 1000 -4.29 -20.80 -0.14
CA LYS A 1000 -3.42 -21.74 -0.85
C LYS A 1000 -3.25 -21.36 -2.32
N VAL A 1001 -4.33 -20.97 -2.99
CA VAL A 1001 -4.33 -20.48 -4.37
C VAL A 1001 -3.49 -19.21 -4.47
N GLU A 1002 -3.66 -18.26 -3.55
CA GLU A 1002 -2.88 -17.02 -3.51
C GLU A 1002 -1.38 -17.30 -3.33
N ALA A 1003 -1.01 -18.15 -2.37
CA ALA A 1003 0.36 -18.56 -2.13
C ALA A 1003 0.99 -19.22 -3.37
N THR A 1004 0.22 -20.02 -4.10
CA THR A 1004 0.65 -20.68 -5.34
C THR A 1004 0.79 -19.68 -6.50
N ALA A 1005 0.00 -18.60 -6.51
CA ALA A 1005 0.00 -17.58 -7.55
C ALA A 1005 1.14 -16.55 -7.42
N VAL A 1006 1.79 -16.41 -6.25
CA VAL A 1006 2.85 -15.42 -5.99
C VAL A 1006 3.95 -15.38 -7.07
N PRO A 1007 4.51 -16.49 -7.57
CA PRO A 1007 5.54 -16.46 -8.61
C PRO A 1007 5.05 -15.85 -9.92
N LEU A 1008 3.76 -16.02 -10.25
CA LEU A 1008 3.17 -15.55 -11.49
C LEU A 1008 2.81 -14.06 -11.43
N ARG A 1009 2.55 -13.50 -10.23
CA ARG A 1009 2.29 -12.07 -10.00
C ARG A 1009 3.44 -11.14 -10.39
N ARG A 1010 4.66 -11.66 -10.57
CA ARG A 1010 5.85 -10.86 -10.95
C ARG A 1010 6.20 -10.94 -12.44
N SER A 1011 5.43 -11.69 -13.23
CA SER A 1011 5.62 -11.77 -14.68
C SER A 1011 5.00 -10.56 -15.40
N SER A 1012 5.63 -10.10 -16.49
CA SER A 1012 5.11 -9.00 -17.31
C SER A 1012 3.70 -9.34 -17.81
N GLY A 1013 2.69 -8.57 -17.38
CA GLY A 1013 1.26 -8.83 -17.63
C GLY A 1013 0.43 -9.11 -16.36
N ALA A 1014 1.06 -9.29 -15.19
CA ALA A 1014 0.35 -9.53 -13.93
C ALA A 1014 -0.45 -8.34 -13.38
N LEU A 1015 -0.09 -7.11 -13.78
CA LEU A 1015 -0.72 -5.85 -13.36
C LEU A 1015 -1.78 -5.33 -14.35
N ASP A 1016 -2.09 -6.11 -15.39
CA ASP A 1016 -3.19 -5.80 -16.29
C ASP A 1016 -4.53 -6.19 -15.62
N VAL A 1017 -5.62 -5.51 -15.98
CA VAL A 1017 -6.98 -5.76 -15.43
C VAL A 1017 -7.45 -7.20 -15.71
N ARG A 1018 -6.83 -7.86 -16.70
CA ARG A 1018 -7.06 -9.27 -17.11
C ARG A 1018 -5.92 -10.23 -16.68
N GLY A 1019 -5.08 -9.78 -15.75
CA GLY A 1019 -3.96 -10.53 -15.21
C GLY A 1019 -4.33 -11.37 -13.99
N ILE A 1020 -3.35 -12.08 -13.41
CA ILE A 1020 -3.53 -12.93 -12.22
C ILE A 1020 -4.16 -12.18 -11.03
N GLU A 1021 -3.98 -10.87 -10.90
CA GLU A 1021 -4.61 -10.08 -9.85
C GLU A 1021 -6.13 -9.93 -10.03
N GLY A 1022 -6.62 -9.85 -11.28
CA GLY A 1022 -8.05 -9.89 -11.60
C GLY A 1022 -8.68 -11.21 -11.16
N ARG A 1023 -8.04 -12.34 -11.50
CA ARG A 1023 -8.49 -13.68 -11.06
C ARG A 1023 -8.49 -13.86 -9.56
N LEU A 1024 -7.48 -13.36 -8.86
CA LEU A 1024 -7.42 -13.43 -7.39
C LEU A 1024 -8.53 -12.59 -6.77
N THR A 1025 -8.81 -11.41 -7.33
CA THR A 1025 -9.94 -10.56 -6.91
C THR A 1025 -11.27 -11.28 -7.11
N ALA A 1026 -11.47 -11.93 -8.26
CA ALA A 1026 -12.67 -12.71 -8.55
C ALA A 1026 -12.84 -13.89 -7.57
N LEU A 1027 -11.76 -14.57 -7.19
CA LEU A 1027 -11.82 -15.65 -6.19
C LEU A 1027 -12.18 -15.14 -4.79
N TRP A 1028 -11.71 -13.95 -4.41
CA TRP A 1028 -12.12 -13.28 -3.18
C TRP A 1028 -13.58 -12.86 -3.22
N ALA A 1029 -14.06 -12.36 -4.37
CA ALA A 1029 -15.48 -12.06 -4.58
C ALA A 1029 -16.34 -13.34 -4.46
N LEU A 1030 -15.92 -14.46 -5.05
CA LEU A 1030 -16.61 -15.75 -4.88
C LEU A 1030 -16.68 -16.17 -3.41
N LEU A 1031 -15.57 -16.11 -2.66
CA LEU A 1031 -15.59 -16.41 -1.22
C LEU A 1031 -16.56 -15.47 -0.47
N PHE A 1032 -16.50 -14.18 -0.79
CA PHE A 1032 -17.31 -13.15 -0.18
C PHE A 1032 -18.81 -13.38 -0.40
N TYR A 1033 -19.24 -13.54 -1.65
CA TYR A 1033 -20.64 -13.75 -1.98
C TYR A 1033 -21.16 -15.13 -1.53
N THR A 1034 -20.31 -16.17 -1.52
CA THR A 1034 -20.68 -17.49 -0.98
C THR A 1034 -20.99 -17.40 0.51
N ARG A 1035 -20.18 -16.67 1.29
CA ARG A 1035 -20.47 -16.44 2.72
C ARG A 1035 -21.74 -15.62 2.93
N HIS A 1036 -21.98 -14.63 2.08
CA HIS A 1036 -23.22 -13.85 2.11
C HIS A 1036 -24.44 -14.70 1.80
N LEU A 1037 -24.33 -15.61 0.82
CA LEU A 1037 -25.37 -16.57 0.50
C LEU A 1037 -25.66 -17.48 1.70
N VAL A 1038 -24.64 -18.05 2.35
CA VAL A 1038 -24.81 -18.88 3.55
C VAL A 1038 -25.53 -18.11 4.64
N SER A 1039 -25.05 -16.90 4.96
CA SER A 1039 -25.67 -16.08 6.00
C SER A 1039 -27.10 -15.69 5.63
N ALA A 1040 -27.36 -15.20 4.43
CA ALA A 1040 -28.71 -14.82 3.99
C ALA A 1040 -29.68 -16.02 4.01
N THR A 1041 -29.19 -17.21 3.67
CA THR A 1041 -29.96 -18.46 3.74
C THR A 1041 -30.30 -18.84 5.18
N GLU A 1042 -29.39 -18.64 6.14
CA GLU A 1042 -29.65 -18.88 7.58
C GLU A 1042 -30.69 -17.94 8.17
N ARG A 1043 -30.82 -16.73 7.62
CA ARG A 1043 -31.75 -15.69 8.10
C ARG A 1043 -33.12 -15.74 7.45
N LEU A 1044 -33.25 -16.39 6.29
CA LEU A 1044 -34.49 -16.45 5.53
C LEU A 1044 -35.52 -17.30 6.29
N SER A 1045 -36.67 -16.69 6.60
CA SER A 1045 -37.79 -17.40 7.23
C SER A 1045 -38.67 -18.11 6.19
N ALA A 1046 -39.39 -19.15 6.62
CA ALA A 1046 -40.29 -19.92 5.75
C ALA A 1046 -41.34 -19.06 5.05
N ASP A 1047 -41.84 -18.03 5.75
CA ASP A 1047 -42.88 -17.11 5.26
C ASP A 1047 -42.34 -16.09 4.24
N GLU A 1048 -41.03 -15.82 4.24
CA GLU A 1048 -40.37 -14.91 3.28
C GLU A 1048 -39.97 -15.59 1.96
N ASN A 1049 -39.97 -16.92 1.89
CA ASN A 1049 -39.61 -17.66 0.68
C ASN A 1049 -40.82 -17.85 -0.25
N VAL A 1050 -41.01 -16.90 -1.17
CA VAL A 1050 -42.16 -16.84 -2.10
C VAL A 1050 -41.95 -17.67 -3.38
N LEU A 1051 -40.73 -18.16 -3.63
CA LEU A 1051 -40.36 -18.87 -4.87
C LEU A 1051 -40.73 -20.36 -4.82
N THR A 1052 -41.19 -20.91 -5.95
CA THR A 1052 -41.55 -22.33 -6.11
C THR A 1052 -40.33 -23.23 -6.33
N ASP A 1053 -40.46 -24.52 -6.03
CA ASP A 1053 -39.38 -25.52 -6.27
C ASP A 1053 -38.92 -25.56 -7.74
N SER A 1054 -39.83 -25.35 -8.70
CA SER A 1054 -39.47 -25.25 -10.12
C SER A 1054 -38.64 -24.02 -10.46
N GLN A 1055 -38.88 -22.88 -9.80
CA GLN A 1055 -38.10 -21.65 -10.01
C GLN A 1055 -36.70 -21.76 -9.41
N TRP A 1056 -36.60 -22.31 -8.19
CA TRP A 1056 -35.32 -22.64 -7.59
C TRP A 1056 -34.53 -23.69 -8.39
N GLY A 1057 -35.22 -24.65 -9.00
CA GLY A 1057 -34.63 -25.61 -9.93
C GLY A 1057 -34.01 -24.94 -11.16
N ALA A 1058 -34.69 -23.99 -11.79
CA ALA A 1058 -34.16 -23.24 -12.93
C ALA A 1058 -32.90 -22.42 -12.57
N ILE A 1059 -32.91 -21.75 -11.41
CA ILE A 1059 -31.75 -21.02 -10.87
C ILE A 1059 -30.56 -21.96 -10.63
N GLN A 1060 -30.83 -23.15 -10.09
CA GLN A 1060 -29.80 -24.17 -9.84
C GLN A 1060 -29.19 -24.69 -11.15
N ASP A 1061 -30.02 -24.98 -12.16
CA ASP A 1061 -29.56 -25.48 -13.45
C ASP A 1061 -28.65 -24.48 -14.18
N ILE A 1062 -29.01 -23.19 -14.17
CA ILE A 1062 -28.19 -22.10 -14.75
C ILE A 1062 -26.83 -22.03 -14.05
N GLY A 1063 -26.83 -22.03 -12.71
CA GLY A 1063 -25.61 -21.97 -11.92
C GLY A 1063 -24.70 -23.18 -12.11
N GLU A 1064 -25.25 -24.40 -12.12
CA GLU A 1064 -24.50 -25.64 -12.33
C GLU A 1064 -23.82 -25.68 -13.71
N ASP A 1065 -24.53 -25.26 -14.76
CA ASP A 1065 -23.98 -25.16 -16.12
C ASP A 1065 -22.80 -24.18 -16.20
N ASN A 1066 -22.93 -23.02 -15.56
CA ASN A 1066 -21.88 -21.99 -15.53
C ASN A 1066 -20.66 -22.42 -14.69
N PHE A 1067 -20.86 -23.09 -13.55
CA PHE A 1067 -19.78 -23.70 -12.78
C PHE A 1067 -19.06 -24.80 -13.57
N GLU A 1068 -19.79 -25.65 -14.29
CA GLU A 1068 -19.21 -26.70 -15.13
C GLU A 1068 -18.39 -26.10 -16.28
N ALA A 1069 -18.89 -25.03 -16.92
CA ALA A 1069 -18.17 -24.28 -17.94
C ALA A 1069 -16.84 -23.73 -17.40
N LEU A 1070 -16.82 -23.16 -16.19
CA LEU A 1070 -15.58 -22.69 -15.56
C LEU A 1070 -14.62 -23.83 -15.23
N LEU A 1071 -15.10 -24.95 -14.71
CA LEU A 1071 -14.27 -26.11 -14.40
C LEU A 1071 -13.62 -26.72 -15.66
N LYS A 1072 -14.38 -26.82 -16.77
CA LYS A 1072 -13.87 -27.24 -18.08
C LYS A 1072 -12.82 -26.26 -18.61
N ALA A 1073 -13.09 -24.96 -18.53
CA ALA A 1073 -12.15 -23.92 -18.94
C ALA A 1073 -10.83 -23.98 -18.12
N LEU A 1074 -10.92 -24.18 -16.80
CA LEU A 1074 -9.76 -24.33 -15.90
C LEU A 1074 -8.95 -25.60 -16.19
N ALA A 1075 -9.60 -26.67 -16.65
CA ALA A 1075 -8.96 -27.91 -17.08
C ALA A 1075 -8.27 -27.78 -18.46
N GLY A 1076 -8.52 -26.69 -19.20
CA GLY A 1076 -8.00 -26.47 -20.55
C GLY A 1076 -8.85 -27.14 -21.65
N GLU A 1077 -10.07 -27.55 -21.32
CA GLU A 1077 -11.05 -28.09 -22.26
C GLU A 1077 -11.92 -26.97 -22.85
N THR A 1078 -12.54 -27.20 -24.01
CA THR A 1078 -13.50 -26.24 -24.59
C THR A 1078 -14.79 -26.24 -23.75
N PRO A 1079 -15.16 -25.12 -23.10
CA PRO A 1079 -16.35 -25.07 -22.28
C PRO A 1079 -17.62 -25.12 -23.13
N SER A 1080 -18.71 -25.59 -22.51
CA SER A 1080 -20.07 -25.44 -23.02
C SER A 1080 -20.42 -23.96 -23.21
N ALA A 1081 -21.47 -23.63 -23.99
CA ALA A 1081 -21.95 -22.25 -24.05
C ALA A 1081 -22.34 -21.79 -22.64
N VAL A 1082 -21.76 -20.68 -22.19
CA VAL A 1082 -22.13 -20.02 -20.93
C VAL A 1082 -23.54 -19.46 -21.12
N GLN A 1083 -24.44 -19.70 -20.18
CA GLN A 1083 -25.76 -19.10 -20.22
C GLN A 1083 -25.65 -17.62 -19.82
N GLU A 1084 -26.15 -16.70 -20.65
CA GLU A 1084 -26.12 -15.27 -20.35
C GLU A 1084 -27.25 -14.91 -19.36
N ASP A 1085 -26.82 -14.31 -18.24
CA ASP A 1085 -27.61 -13.55 -17.26
C ASP A 1085 -28.65 -14.32 -16.41
N MET A 1086 -28.24 -14.69 -15.19
CA MET A 1086 -29.16 -14.93 -14.08
C MET A 1086 -29.62 -13.55 -13.54
N GLN A 1087 -30.75 -13.03 -14.02
CA GLN A 1087 -31.39 -11.79 -13.54
C GLN A 1087 -32.66 -12.10 -12.71
N ALA A 1088 -32.51 -12.99 -11.72
CA ALA A 1088 -33.64 -13.49 -10.94
C ALA A 1088 -34.37 -12.37 -10.15
N THR A 1089 -33.66 -11.33 -9.73
CA THR A 1089 -34.23 -10.23 -8.93
C THR A 1089 -35.17 -9.35 -9.76
N ASP A 1090 -34.81 -9.08 -11.03
CA ASP A 1090 -35.63 -8.30 -11.96
C ASP A 1090 -36.76 -9.14 -12.59
N GLU A 1091 -36.55 -10.45 -12.76
CA GLU A 1091 -37.53 -11.37 -13.36
C GLU A 1091 -38.72 -11.68 -12.44
N TYR A 1092 -38.52 -11.68 -11.11
CA TYR A 1092 -39.53 -12.10 -10.13
C TYR A 1092 -40.13 -10.95 -9.28
N ASP A 1093 -39.86 -9.68 -9.62
CA ASP A 1093 -40.43 -8.46 -8.99
C ASP A 1093 -40.36 -8.46 -7.45
N ILE A 1094 -39.17 -8.73 -6.91
CA ILE A 1094 -38.94 -8.92 -5.48
C ILE A 1094 -38.61 -7.59 -4.79
N PRO A 1095 -39.19 -7.29 -3.61
CA PRO A 1095 -38.87 -6.08 -2.84
C PRO A 1095 -37.37 -5.98 -2.56
N HIS A 1096 -36.76 -4.85 -2.93
CA HIS A 1096 -35.30 -4.64 -2.92
C HIS A 1096 -34.64 -4.82 -1.53
N ASP A 1097 -35.38 -4.70 -0.44
CA ASP A 1097 -34.87 -4.80 0.94
C ASP A 1097 -35.25 -6.10 1.68
N SER A 1098 -35.78 -7.11 0.98
CA SER A 1098 -36.13 -8.40 1.57
C SER A 1098 -34.91 -9.32 1.78
N THR A 1099 -34.96 -10.23 2.75
CA THR A 1099 -33.93 -11.28 2.94
C THR A 1099 -33.81 -12.16 1.69
N LEU A 1100 -34.92 -12.42 1.00
CA LEU A 1100 -34.97 -13.14 -0.27
C LEU A 1100 -34.21 -12.41 -1.40
N SER A 1101 -34.37 -11.09 -1.51
CA SER A 1101 -33.60 -10.25 -2.44
C SER A 1101 -32.09 -10.40 -2.21
N ARG A 1102 -31.64 -10.44 -0.95
CA ARG A 1102 -30.22 -10.63 -0.61
C ARG A 1102 -29.68 -12.02 -0.98
N VAL A 1103 -30.52 -13.06 -0.86
CA VAL A 1103 -30.18 -14.42 -1.32
C VAL A 1103 -29.99 -14.44 -2.83
N LEU A 1104 -30.94 -13.89 -3.59
CA LEU A 1104 -30.86 -13.84 -5.05
C LEU A 1104 -29.69 -12.98 -5.53
N GLN A 1105 -29.52 -11.77 -5.00
CA GLN A 1105 -28.37 -10.92 -5.34
C GLN A 1105 -27.04 -11.63 -5.07
N SER A 1106 -26.92 -12.40 -3.99
CA SER A 1106 -25.70 -13.17 -3.71
C SER A 1106 -25.47 -14.26 -4.76
N LEU A 1107 -26.53 -14.97 -5.20
CA LEU A 1107 -26.45 -15.97 -6.27
C LEU A 1107 -26.09 -15.35 -7.63
N GLU A 1108 -26.72 -14.24 -7.99
CA GLU A 1108 -26.43 -13.48 -9.22
C GLU A 1108 -24.97 -13.00 -9.25
N ARG A 1109 -24.47 -12.48 -8.13
CA ARG A 1109 -23.08 -12.02 -8.03
C ARG A 1109 -22.08 -13.16 -8.09
N ILE A 1110 -22.40 -14.32 -7.52
CA ILE A 1110 -21.59 -15.53 -7.67
C ILE A 1110 -21.52 -15.91 -9.15
N ASP A 1111 -22.66 -15.98 -9.84
CA ASP A 1111 -22.74 -16.39 -11.24
C ASP A 1111 -22.07 -15.40 -12.20
N GLN A 1112 -22.30 -14.10 -12.02
CA GLN A 1112 -21.59 -13.05 -12.77
C GLN A 1112 -20.07 -13.17 -12.60
N THR A 1113 -19.60 -13.49 -11.39
CA THR A 1113 -18.18 -13.68 -11.13
C THR A 1113 -17.64 -14.94 -11.80
N VAL A 1114 -18.40 -16.04 -11.80
CA VAL A 1114 -18.07 -17.29 -12.52
C VAL A 1114 -17.99 -17.04 -14.03
N THR A 1115 -18.99 -16.40 -14.61
CA THR A 1115 -19.06 -16.05 -16.04
C THR A 1115 -17.90 -15.15 -16.46
N PHE A 1116 -17.59 -14.11 -15.67
CA PHE A 1116 -16.42 -13.28 -15.88
C PHE A 1116 -15.11 -14.10 -15.89
N MET A 1117 -14.95 -15.04 -14.95
CA MET A 1117 -13.78 -15.90 -14.89
C MET A 1117 -13.69 -16.86 -16.10
N VAL A 1118 -14.81 -17.35 -16.63
CA VAL A 1118 -14.83 -18.18 -17.86
C VAL A 1118 -14.27 -17.39 -19.04
N GLU A 1119 -14.74 -16.15 -19.23
CA GLU A 1119 -14.26 -15.25 -20.29
C GLU A 1119 -12.77 -14.94 -20.15
N GLU A 1120 -12.28 -14.80 -18.92
CA GLU A 1120 -10.89 -14.48 -18.64
C GLU A 1120 -9.93 -15.67 -18.86
N VAL A 1121 -10.42 -16.91 -18.71
CA VAL A 1121 -9.62 -18.13 -18.86
C VAL A 1121 -9.51 -18.58 -20.33
N LEU A 1122 -10.47 -18.22 -21.20
CA LEU A 1122 -10.49 -18.64 -22.60
C LEU A 1122 -9.48 -17.90 -23.51
N PRO A 1123 -8.71 -18.60 -24.37
CA PRO A 1123 -7.80 -17.96 -25.31
C PRO A 1123 -8.53 -17.14 -26.39
N SER A 1124 -7.87 -16.08 -26.87
CA SER A 1124 -8.38 -15.12 -27.88
C SER A 1124 -8.76 -15.70 -29.24
N GLU A 1125 -8.50 -16.98 -29.54
CA GLU A 1125 -8.81 -17.58 -30.85
C GLU A 1125 -10.29 -18.03 -30.98
N GLY A 1126 -11.03 -18.12 -29.87
CA GLY A 1126 -12.50 -18.32 -29.90
C GLY A 1126 -13.31 -17.06 -30.24
N ARG A 1127 -12.67 -15.89 -30.37
CA ARG A 1127 -13.36 -14.59 -30.50
C ARG A 1127 -14.09 -14.40 -31.83
N LEU A 1128 -13.70 -15.10 -32.90
CA LEU A 1128 -14.28 -14.91 -34.24
C LEU A 1128 -15.62 -15.63 -34.44
N SER A 1129 -15.96 -16.64 -33.64
CA SER A 1129 -17.24 -17.36 -33.78
C SER A 1129 -18.38 -16.74 -32.97
N ARG A 1130 -18.11 -16.01 -31.88
CA ARG A 1130 -19.15 -15.31 -31.09
C ARG A 1130 -19.46 -13.90 -31.59
N PHE A 1131 -18.47 -13.18 -32.16
CA PHE A 1131 -18.73 -11.85 -32.74
C PHE A 1131 -19.58 -11.91 -34.03
N THR A 1132 -19.70 -13.08 -34.67
CA THR A 1132 -20.48 -13.25 -35.90
C THR A 1132 -21.92 -13.68 -35.69
N SER A 1133 -22.33 -14.11 -34.48
CA SER A 1133 -23.72 -14.49 -34.21
C SER A 1133 -24.59 -13.34 -33.69
N SER A 1134 -24.05 -12.37 -32.95
CA SER A 1134 -24.86 -11.24 -32.44
C SER A 1134 -25.16 -10.17 -33.50
N PHE A 1135 -24.34 -10.05 -34.55
CA PHE A 1135 -24.58 -9.13 -35.67
C PHE A 1135 -25.62 -9.61 -36.70
N ARG A 1136 -26.24 -10.78 -36.48
CA ARG A 1136 -27.29 -11.32 -37.37
C ARG A 1136 -28.72 -11.18 -36.82
N ARG A 1137 -28.91 -10.53 -35.67
CA ARG A 1137 -30.23 -10.25 -35.06
C ARG A 1137 -30.37 -8.80 -34.55
N VAL A 1138 -29.72 -7.85 -35.21
CA VAL A 1138 -30.12 -6.44 -35.29
C VAL A 1138 -30.28 -6.13 -36.78
#